data_AF-A0A6N9HME7-F1
#
_entry.id   AF-A0A6N9HME7-F1
#
_cell.length_a   1.000
_cell.length_b   1.000
_cell.length_c   1.000
_cell.angle_alpha   90.00
_cell.angle_beta   90.00
_cell.angle_gamma   90.00
#
_symmetry.space_group_name_H-M   'P 1'
#
loop_
_entity.id
_entity.type
_entity.pdbx_description
1 polymer ?
#
loop_
_entity_poly.entity_id
_entity_poly.type
_entity_poly.pdbx_seq_one_letter_code
_entity_poly.pdbx_strand_id
1 'polypeptide(L)'
;MYSSTSSQDYSKQAIEQGAKRPPFRRLRGYAFDPSLSLKLDTASINHRIFNIPWESELQPGPRGEYVEVLDYDPASACWYEPVDLNGAHLLAQDGHPPSEGNPQFHQQMVYAVAMNTICNFERALGRQAQWSSREDAGKREEFVQTLRIYPHALRAANAYYSPQKKALLFGYFQGPNGMVFSCLSQDIITHETTHALLDGMHRRYIDDNHPDTLAFHEAFSDLVALFQHFTFPEVLKHQVSRTRGNLETQSLLSELAHEFGVATGRYGALRSAIGDVDDKGVWQPVQPDPARLAQALEPHERGSILVAAMFSAFLEMYKLRSAGIVCLASSGTGKLPDGALHPVLVDELAAVATRTAQTFLHMAIRALDYCPPFDISFGDYLRALVTADYDMVPNDRHGYRVALIESFRRWGILPDGLKTLSEEQLRWPYARIELADGSPDPTSVLTSLARELSGLVQESLYQRKRSKVFETLKRARIRAHDNVEEMMRSGDDARCEEFMRVTGLELKRNGKVPGLRYDRDGLPSFEVHSVQPTLRVMPDGDILKQLIISITQRRRKVPVDEQDEAMGSFDFPGGCTLVFDLEGDIQDDGGVIPTLRYAIKRPLMDDKRMAAVRKHRSMRYDTGVALRSTYFKACNDKAEPFCMLHSND
;
A
#
# COMPACT_ATOMS: atom_id res chain seq x y z
N MET A 1 11.84 -54.57 -30.06
CA MET A 1 11.27 -53.56 -30.99
C MET A 1 11.19 -52.25 -30.23
N TYR A 2 12.18 -51.38 -30.41
CA TYR A 2 12.11 -50.01 -29.91
C TYR A 2 11.31 -49.19 -30.93
N SER A 3 10.12 -48.75 -30.54
CA SER A 3 9.34 -47.78 -31.31
C SER A 3 10.05 -46.43 -31.19
N SER A 4 10.64 -45.97 -32.28
CA SER A 4 11.18 -44.62 -32.42
C SER A 4 10.00 -43.64 -32.45
N THR A 5 9.71 -42.98 -31.34
CA THR A 5 8.91 -41.76 -31.34
C THR A 5 9.66 -40.70 -32.13
N SER A 6 9.20 -40.44 -33.36
CA SER A 6 9.77 -39.40 -34.21
C SER A 6 9.46 -38.03 -33.59
N SER A 7 10.37 -37.08 -33.74
CA SER A 7 10.25 -35.69 -33.27
C SER A 7 9.06 -34.90 -33.87
N GLN A 8 8.16 -35.55 -34.63
CA GLN A 8 7.01 -34.93 -35.30
C GLN A 8 5.70 -35.02 -34.50
N ASP A 9 5.67 -35.70 -33.35
CA ASP A 9 4.47 -35.83 -32.50
C ASP A 9 4.24 -34.65 -31.52
N TYR A 10 5.04 -33.59 -31.61
CA TYR A 10 4.67 -32.33 -30.95
C TYR A 10 3.46 -31.73 -31.68
N SER A 11 2.33 -31.66 -30.98
CA SER A 11 1.10 -31.07 -31.53
C SER A 11 1.39 -29.68 -32.12
N LYS A 12 0.67 -29.28 -33.18
CA LYS A 12 0.75 -27.90 -33.69
C LYS A 12 0.53 -26.85 -32.57
N GLN A 13 -0.23 -27.20 -31.54
CA GLN A 13 -0.39 -26.41 -30.31
C GLN A 13 0.92 -26.27 -29.50
N ALA A 14 1.77 -27.29 -29.43
CA ALA A 14 3.08 -27.22 -28.77
C ALA A 14 4.06 -26.31 -29.55
N ILE A 15 3.96 -26.26 -30.89
CA ILE A 15 4.72 -25.33 -31.73
C ILE A 15 4.21 -23.89 -31.55
N GLU A 16 2.90 -23.67 -31.39
CA GLU A 16 2.32 -22.38 -31.00
C GLU A 16 2.69 -21.96 -29.56
N GLN A 17 2.91 -22.91 -28.64
CA GLN A 17 3.47 -22.64 -27.31
C GLN A 17 4.97 -22.29 -27.36
N GLY A 18 5.68 -22.70 -28.41
CA GLY A 18 7.06 -22.31 -28.71
C GLY A 18 7.20 -20.96 -29.41
N ALA A 19 6.11 -20.36 -29.91
CA ALA A 19 6.13 -18.98 -30.35
C ALA A 19 6.30 -18.09 -29.11
N LYS A 20 7.54 -17.63 -28.88
CA LYS A 20 7.95 -16.78 -27.75
C LYS A 20 7.03 -15.56 -27.62
N ARG A 21 5.94 -15.71 -26.86
CA ARG A 21 5.11 -14.58 -26.45
C ARG A 21 6.01 -13.63 -25.67
N PRO A 22 6.00 -12.32 -25.98
CA PRO A 22 6.82 -11.39 -25.25
C PRO A 22 6.39 -11.41 -23.77
N PRO A 23 7.35 -11.38 -22.83
CA PRO A 23 7.01 -11.40 -21.39
C PRO A 23 6.25 -10.15 -20.96
N PHE A 24 6.41 -9.04 -21.71
CA PHE A 24 5.80 -7.76 -21.43
C PHE A 24 5.18 -7.15 -22.68
N ARG A 25 4.06 -6.45 -22.49
CA ARG A 25 3.52 -5.45 -23.40
C ARG A 25 4.14 -4.10 -23.09
N ARG A 26 4.74 -3.49 -24.09
CA ARG A 26 5.34 -2.16 -24.00
C ARG A 26 4.27 -1.13 -24.33
N LEU A 27 4.02 -0.19 -23.42
CA LEU A 27 3.02 0.87 -23.59
C LEU A 27 3.64 2.22 -23.34
N ARG A 28 3.41 3.19 -24.23
CA ARG A 28 3.84 4.57 -24.03
C ARG A 28 2.92 5.28 -23.04
N GLY A 29 3.46 6.22 -22.28
CA GLY A 29 2.66 7.15 -21.51
C GLY A 29 3.44 8.36 -21.04
N TYR A 30 2.79 9.22 -20.28
CA TYR A 30 3.44 10.39 -19.69
C TYR A 30 4.23 10.00 -18.43
N ALA A 31 5.39 10.63 -18.24
CA ALA A 31 6.17 10.54 -17.01
C ALA A 31 5.63 11.52 -15.96
N PHE A 32 5.33 12.75 -16.36
CA PHE A 32 4.77 13.84 -15.56
C PHE A 32 3.43 14.32 -16.13
N ASP A 33 2.93 15.45 -15.63
CA ASP A 33 1.75 16.11 -16.19
C ASP A 33 1.97 16.49 -17.68
N PRO A 34 0.94 16.38 -18.55
CA PRO A 34 1.06 16.72 -19.97
C PRO A 34 1.53 18.15 -20.25
N SER A 35 1.27 19.10 -19.34
CA SER A 35 1.73 20.49 -19.48
C SER A 35 3.24 20.63 -19.64
N LEU A 36 4.04 19.65 -19.17
CA LEU A 36 5.49 19.62 -19.37
C LEU A 36 5.90 19.21 -20.79
N SER A 37 5.01 18.64 -21.58
CA SER A 37 5.27 18.39 -23.00
C SER A 37 5.33 19.69 -23.81
N LEU A 38 4.87 20.82 -23.23
CA LEU A 38 4.89 22.14 -23.85
C LEU A 38 6.20 22.91 -23.64
N LYS A 39 7.06 22.48 -22.72
CA LYS A 39 8.38 23.11 -22.51
C LYS A 39 9.47 22.30 -23.21
N LEU A 40 10.34 22.98 -23.95
CA LEU A 40 11.39 22.34 -24.77
C LEU A 40 12.39 21.51 -23.94
N ASP A 41 12.66 21.94 -22.71
CA ASP A 41 13.55 21.27 -21.76
C ASP A 41 12.95 19.96 -21.22
N THR A 42 11.62 19.91 -21.00
CA THR A 42 10.94 18.73 -20.43
C THR A 42 10.22 17.84 -21.45
N ALA A 43 10.02 18.30 -22.70
CA ALA A 43 9.27 17.54 -23.71
C ALA A 43 9.92 16.19 -24.09
N SER A 44 11.26 16.13 -24.11
CA SER A 44 11.99 14.90 -24.45
C SER A 44 11.92 13.83 -23.37
N ILE A 45 11.70 14.22 -22.11
CA ILE A 45 11.71 13.33 -20.94
C ILE A 45 10.30 12.99 -20.46
N ASN A 46 9.27 13.71 -20.93
CA ASN A 46 7.89 13.47 -20.49
C ASN A 46 7.27 12.22 -21.12
N HIS A 47 7.93 11.58 -22.08
CA HIS A 47 7.46 10.35 -22.69
C HIS A 47 8.24 9.15 -22.15
N ARG A 48 7.54 8.08 -21.82
CA ARG A 48 8.15 6.84 -21.33
C ARG A 48 7.45 5.61 -21.85
N ILE A 49 8.06 4.46 -21.60
CA ILE A 49 7.53 3.13 -21.94
C ILE A 49 7.41 2.30 -20.66
N PHE A 50 6.19 1.83 -20.37
CA PHE A 50 5.92 0.85 -19.33
C PHE A 50 6.05 -0.56 -19.87
N ASN A 51 6.60 -1.47 -19.07
CA ASN A 51 6.65 -2.89 -19.36
C ASN A 51 5.59 -3.62 -18.53
N ILE A 52 4.39 -3.77 -19.10
CA ILE A 52 3.25 -4.41 -18.42
C ILE A 52 3.28 -5.91 -18.68
N PRO A 53 3.11 -6.78 -17.67
CA PRO A 53 3.05 -8.23 -17.90
C PRO A 53 2.05 -8.60 -19.00
N TRP A 54 2.43 -9.54 -19.86
CA TRP A 54 1.57 -9.93 -20.98
C TRP A 54 0.35 -10.74 -20.52
N GLU A 55 -0.83 -10.13 -20.62
CA GLU A 55 -2.12 -10.81 -20.41
C GLU A 55 -2.64 -11.39 -21.73
N SER A 56 -2.79 -12.71 -21.81
CA SER A 56 -3.18 -13.40 -23.06
C SER A 56 -4.65 -13.24 -23.43
N GLU A 57 -5.52 -12.99 -22.46
CA GLU A 57 -6.97 -12.87 -22.63
C GLU A 57 -7.43 -11.39 -22.54
N LEU A 58 -6.53 -10.43 -22.72
CA LEU A 58 -6.83 -9.00 -22.65
C LEU A 58 -7.82 -8.60 -23.75
N GLN A 59 -8.96 -8.01 -23.38
CA GLN A 59 -9.99 -7.52 -24.31
C GLN A 59 -9.89 -6.00 -24.52
N PRO A 60 -10.47 -5.43 -25.60
CA PRO A 60 -10.53 -3.99 -25.82
C PRO A 60 -11.24 -3.24 -24.68
N GLY A 61 -10.84 -1.98 -24.44
CA GLY A 61 -11.21 -1.25 -23.23
C GLY A 61 -10.52 -1.91 -22.04
N PRO A 62 -9.18 -1.86 -22.03
CA PRO A 62 -8.29 -2.94 -21.65
C PRO A 62 -8.82 -3.65 -20.42
N ARG A 63 -9.36 -4.85 -20.66
CA ARG A 63 -10.03 -5.68 -19.66
C ARG A 63 -9.24 -6.95 -19.48
N GLY A 64 -8.47 -6.96 -18.39
CA GLY A 64 -7.57 -8.05 -18.01
C GLY A 64 -8.02 -8.76 -16.74
N GLU A 65 -7.06 -9.39 -16.06
CA GLU A 65 -7.26 -10.11 -14.80
C GLU A 65 -7.49 -9.15 -13.62
N TYR A 66 -6.91 -7.94 -13.66
CA TYR A 66 -6.95 -7.00 -12.54
C TYR A 66 -7.83 -5.78 -12.75
N VAL A 67 -7.83 -5.21 -13.96
CA VAL A 67 -8.47 -3.93 -14.25
C VAL A 67 -9.33 -4.04 -15.50
N GLU A 68 -10.40 -3.25 -15.54
CA GLU A 68 -11.19 -3.01 -16.75
C GLU A 68 -11.39 -1.51 -16.92
N VAL A 69 -11.10 -1.01 -18.13
CA VAL A 69 -11.25 0.42 -18.43
C VAL A 69 -12.58 0.64 -19.14
N LEU A 70 -13.44 1.43 -18.51
CA LEU A 70 -14.78 1.76 -19.00
C LEU A 70 -14.87 3.26 -19.22
N ASP A 71 -14.82 3.68 -20.48
CA ASP A 71 -14.71 5.09 -20.83
C ASP A 71 -16.05 5.69 -21.25
N TYR A 72 -16.92 5.90 -20.26
CA TYR A 72 -18.17 6.64 -20.40
C TYR A 72 -18.02 8.00 -19.74
N ASP A 73 -18.33 9.07 -20.48
CA ASP A 73 -18.38 10.44 -19.97
C ASP A 73 -19.84 10.82 -19.69
N PRO A 74 -20.25 10.87 -18.41
CA PRO A 74 -21.63 11.20 -18.05
C PRO A 74 -22.00 12.63 -18.44
N ALA A 75 -21.05 13.55 -18.47
CA ALA A 75 -21.33 14.96 -18.74
C ALA A 75 -21.53 15.24 -20.24
N SER A 76 -20.98 14.40 -21.10
CA SER A 76 -21.24 14.41 -22.55
C SER A 76 -22.23 13.32 -22.99
N ALA A 77 -22.66 12.46 -22.06
CA ALA A 77 -23.50 11.29 -22.29
C ALA A 77 -22.99 10.38 -23.42
N CYS A 78 -21.68 10.20 -23.54
CA CYS A 78 -21.06 9.46 -24.64
C CYS A 78 -20.11 8.36 -24.14
N TRP A 79 -19.97 7.32 -24.97
CA TRP A 79 -18.95 6.29 -24.80
C TRP A 79 -17.80 6.58 -25.77
N TYR A 80 -16.58 6.57 -25.26
CA TYR A 80 -15.39 6.62 -26.09
C TYR A 80 -15.05 5.22 -26.61
N GLU A 81 -14.48 5.16 -27.81
CA GLU A 81 -14.12 3.89 -28.43
C GLU A 81 -13.09 3.14 -27.56
N PRO A 82 -13.33 1.87 -27.19
CA PRO A 82 -12.41 1.09 -26.38
C PRO A 82 -11.08 0.85 -27.12
N VAL A 83 -9.94 1.11 -26.47
CA VAL A 83 -8.62 0.82 -27.07
C VAL A 83 -8.36 -0.69 -27.10
N ASP A 84 -7.98 -1.23 -28.26
CA ASP A 84 -7.53 -2.61 -28.41
C ASP A 84 -6.00 -2.71 -28.38
N LEU A 85 -5.44 -2.94 -27.19
CA LEU A 85 -3.99 -3.05 -27.02
C LEU A 85 -3.37 -4.27 -27.71
N ASN A 86 -4.15 -5.22 -28.23
CA ASN A 86 -3.69 -6.33 -29.05
C ASN A 86 -3.65 -6.01 -30.56
N GLY A 87 -4.12 -4.83 -30.96
CA GLY A 87 -4.06 -4.39 -32.35
C GLY A 87 -2.62 -4.39 -32.88
N ALA A 88 -2.41 -4.94 -34.08
CA ALA A 88 -1.07 -5.13 -34.66
C ALA A 88 -0.26 -3.81 -34.76
N HIS A 89 -0.93 -2.70 -35.10
CA HIS A 89 -0.28 -1.39 -35.18
C HIS A 89 0.15 -0.86 -33.81
N LEU A 90 -0.69 -1.02 -32.79
CA LEU A 90 -0.36 -0.60 -31.42
C LEU A 90 0.77 -1.44 -30.84
N LEU A 91 0.76 -2.76 -31.07
CA LEU A 91 1.85 -3.64 -30.68
C LEU A 91 3.19 -3.24 -31.31
N ALA A 92 3.19 -2.86 -32.60
CA ALA A 92 4.39 -2.43 -33.30
C ALA A 92 4.93 -1.05 -32.85
N GLN A 93 4.08 -0.23 -32.22
CA GLN A 93 4.41 1.15 -31.83
C GLN A 93 4.63 1.33 -30.33
N ASP A 94 4.55 0.26 -29.54
CA ASP A 94 4.50 0.31 -28.08
C ASP A 94 3.27 1.10 -27.57
N GLY A 95 2.11 0.90 -28.21
CA GLY A 95 0.84 1.59 -27.89
C GLY A 95 0.66 2.92 -28.62
N HIS A 96 -0.39 3.67 -28.23
CA HIS A 96 -0.64 5.01 -28.73
C HIS A 96 0.47 5.97 -28.27
N PRO A 97 0.89 6.94 -29.12
CA PRO A 97 1.74 8.02 -28.68
C PRO A 97 1.02 8.88 -27.62
N PRO A 98 1.77 9.49 -26.67
CA PRO A 98 1.17 10.40 -25.70
C PRO A 98 0.37 11.53 -26.34
N SER A 99 -0.84 11.76 -25.83
CA SER A 99 -1.79 12.72 -26.40
C SER A 99 -2.79 13.18 -25.33
N GLU A 100 -3.05 14.48 -25.26
CA GLU A 100 -4.10 15.07 -24.40
C GLU A 100 -5.49 15.02 -25.05
N GLY A 101 -5.55 14.77 -26.36
CA GLY A 101 -6.79 14.82 -27.14
C GLY A 101 -7.31 13.47 -27.61
N ASN A 102 -6.60 12.37 -27.31
CA ASN A 102 -6.99 11.02 -27.73
C ASN A 102 -7.51 10.19 -26.54
N PRO A 103 -8.83 9.97 -26.42
CA PRO A 103 -9.42 9.14 -25.35
C PRO A 103 -8.85 7.72 -25.28
N GLN A 104 -8.49 7.10 -26.41
CA GLN A 104 -7.86 5.77 -26.41
C GLN A 104 -6.49 5.77 -25.74
N PHE A 105 -5.74 6.88 -25.85
CA PHE A 105 -4.50 7.04 -25.10
C PHE A 105 -4.78 7.24 -23.59
N HIS A 106 -5.85 7.95 -23.22
CA HIS A 106 -6.23 8.11 -21.80
C HIS A 106 -6.52 6.74 -21.17
N GLN A 107 -7.25 5.87 -21.89
CA GLN A 107 -7.49 4.47 -21.49
C GLN A 107 -6.19 3.66 -21.35
N GLN A 108 -5.25 3.82 -22.30
CA GLN A 108 -3.94 3.17 -22.23
C GLN A 108 -3.13 3.65 -21.01
N MET A 109 -3.12 4.96 -20.74
CA MET A 109 -2.37 5.58 -19.66
C MET A 109 -2.82 5.04 -18.30
N VAL A 110 -4.13 5.07 -18.02
CA VAL A 110 -4.66 4.56 -16.75
C VAL A 110 -4.41 3.07 -16.57
N TYR A 111 -4.54 2.27 -17.63
CA TYR A 111 -4.25 0.84 -17.59
C TYR A 111 -2.76 0.57 -17.30
N ALA A 112 -1.86 1.23 -18.03
CA ALA A 112 -0.43 1.02 -17.87
C ALA A 112 0.07 1.41 -16.47
N VAL A 113 -0.36 2.57 -15.95
CA VAL A 113 0.04 3.01 -14.61
C VAL A 113 -0.55 2.11 -13.54
N ALA A 114 -1.85 1.79 -13.59
CA ALA A 114 -2.49 0.94 -12.58
C ALA A 114 -1.83 -0.46 -12.53
N MET A 115 -1.59 -1.08 -13.68
CA MET A 115 -0.92 -2.38 -13.75
C MET A 115 0.53 -2.33 -13.25
N ASN A 116 1.25 -1.24 -13.52
CA ASN A 116 2.60 -1.05 -12.97
C ASN A 116 2.58 -0.97 -11.43
N THR A 117 1.63 -0.22 -10.86
CA THR A 117 1.42 -0.14 -9.40
C THR A 117 1.11 -1.50 -8.80
N ILE A 118 0.18 -2.25 -9.40
CA ILE A 118 -0.17 -3.61 -8.97
C ILE A 118 1.07 -4.53 -8.97
N CYS A 119 1.87 -4.50 -10.04
CA CYS A 119 3.09 -5.31 -10.14
C CYS A 119 4.09 -4.98 -9.02
N ASN A 120 4.24 -3.71 -8.66
CA ASN A 120 5.10 -3.30 -7.55
C ASN A 120 4.58 -3.83 -6.20
N PHE A 121 3.27 -3.84 -5.99
CA PHE A 121 2.66 -4.44 -4.80
C PHE A 121 2.91 -5.94 -4.72
N GLU A 122 2.64 -6.68 -5.80
CA GLU A 122 2.82 -8.14 -5.79
C GLU A 122 4.28 -8.55 -5.60
N ARG A 123 5.22 -7.81 -6.21
CA ARG A 123 6.66 -8.01 -6.01
C ARG A 123 7.08 -7.76 -4.58
N ALA A 124 6.59 -6.69 -3.95
CA ALA A 124 6.93 -6.38 -2.57
C ALA A 124 6.32 -7.40 -1.59
N LEU A 125 5.04 -7.73 -1.77
CA LEU A 125 4.29 -8.60 -0.86
C LEU A 125 4.61 -10.09 -1.03
N GLY A 126 5.05 -10.50 -2.22
CA GLY A 126 5.32 -11.91 -2.53
C GLY A 126 4.06 -12.75 -2.71
N ARG A 127 2.96 -12.15 -3.15
CA ARG A 127 1.66 -12.80 -3.40
C ARG A 127 0.80 -12.01 -4.37
N GLN A 128 -0.21 -12.66 -4.95
CA GLN A 128 -1.18 -11.97 -5.81
C GLN A 128 -2.08 -11.01 -5.01
N ALA A 129 -2.24 -9.79 -5.50
CA ALA A 129 -3.14 -8.80 -4.90
C ALA A 129 -4.60 -9.22 -5.08
N GLN A 130 -5.44 -8.93 -4.09
CA GLN A 130 -6.88 -9.14 -4.17
C GLN A 130 -7.63 -7.83 -3.97
N TRP A 131 -8.70 -7.64 -4.73
CA TRP A 131 -9.64 -6.56 -4.51
C TRP A 131 -10.55 -6.92 -3.33
N SER A 132 -10.92 -5.91 -2.55
CA SER A 132 -11.95 -6.03 -1.53
C SER A 132 -13.23 -6.61 -2.12
N SER A 133 -13.81 -7.61 -1.47
CA SER A 133 -15.06 -8.24 -1.89
C SER A 133 -16.25 -7.29 -1.83
N ARG A 134 -17.27 -7.54 -2.66
CA ARG A 134 -18.59 -6.89 -2.49
C ARG A 134 -19.38 -7.65 -1.41
N GLU A 135 -20.10 -6.92 -0.57
CA GLU A 135 -21.10 -7.49 0.32
C GLU A 135 -22.47 -7.33 -0.32
N ASP A 136 -23.10 -8.44 -0.72
CA ASP A 136 -24.48 -8.42 -1.19
C ASP A 136 -25.47 -8.24 -0.02
N ALA A 137 -26.75 -7.94 -0.30
CA ALA A 137 -27.82 -7.78 0.68
C ALA A 137 -27.96 -8.98 1.65
N GLY A 138 -27.52 -10.17 1.22
CA GLY A 138 -27.43 -11.38 2.04
C GLY A 138 -26.12 -11.55 2.83
N LYS A 139 -25.23 -10.54 2.88
CA LYS A 139 -23.88 -10.58 3.48
C LYS A 139 -22.96 -11.68 2.93
N ARG A 140 -23.17 -12.08 1.68
CA ARG A 140 -22.25 -12.99 0.99
C ARG A 140 -21.14 -12.17 0.37
N GLU A 141 -19.90 -12.55 0.67
CA GLU A 141 -18.72 -11.99 0.01
C GLU A 141 -18.64 -12.50 -1.43
N GLU A 142 -18.68 -11.55 -2.36
CA GLU A 142 -18.50 -11.78 -3.79
C GLU A 142 -17.10 -11.36 -4.23
N PHE A 143 -16.45 -12.24 -4.99
CA PHE A 143 -15.15 -11.98 -5.61
C PHE A 143 -15.27 -10.85 -6.65
N VAL A 144 -14.34 -9.90 -6.59
CA VAL A 144 -14.22 -8.83 -7.58
C VAL A 144 -13.06 -9.18 -8.52
N GLN A 145 -13.39 -9.54 -9.76
CA GLN A 145 -12.40 -9.84 -10.80
C GLN A 145 -11.60 -8.58 -11.15
N THR A 146 -12.28 -7.52 -11.58
CA THR A 146 -11.64 -6.30 -12.09
C THR A 146 -12.00 -5.07 -11.26
N LEU A 147 -11.00 -4.22 -11.03
CA LEU A 147 -11.21 -2.83 -10.62
C LEU A 147 -11.60 -2.02 -11.85
N ARG A 148 -12.70 -1.29 -11.77
CA ARG A 148 -13.15 -0.44 -12.88
C ARG A 148 -12.38 0.85 -12.90
N ILE A 149 -12.03 1.33 -14.08
CA ILE A 149 -11.39 2.63 -14.25
C ILE A 149 -12.18 3.46 -15.25
N TYR A 150 -12.57 4.67 -14.84
CA TYR A 150 -13.30 5.63 -15.66
C TYR A 150 -12.43 6.87 -15.89
N PRO A 151 -11.75 6.99 -17.05
CA PRO A 151 -10.87 8.12 -17.36
C PRO A 151 -11.59 9.48 -17.40
N HIS A 152 -12.88 9.50 -17.75
CA HIS A 152 -13.70 10.71 -17.89
C HIS A 152 -14.96 10.67 -17.03
N ALA A 153 -14.82 10.31 -15.75
CA ALA A 153 -15.95 10.03 -14.87
C ALA A 153 -16.76 11.26 -14.44
N LEU A 154 -16.13 12.44 -14.33
CA LEU A 154 -16.78 13.66 -13.86
C LEU A 154 -16.13 14.94 -14.39
N ARG A 155 -16.92 16.01 -14.52
CA ARG A 155 -16.42 17.37 -14.82
C ARG A 155 -16.09 18.12 -13.53
N ALA A 156 -14.96 17.80 -12.92
CA ALA A 156 -14.47 18.47 -11.72
C ALA A 156 -12.95 18.30 -11.60
N ALA A 157 -12.30 19.17 -10.82
CA ALA A 157 -10.90 19.03 -10.41
C ALA A 157 -10.74 17.94 -9.33
N ASN A 158 -11.28 16.75 -9.59
CA ASN A 158 -11.29 15.64 -8.65
C ASN A 158 -11.00 14.29 -9.29
N ALA A 159 -10.42 13.41 -8.49
CA ALA A 159 -10.12 12.02 -8.78
C ALA A 159 -10.20 11.27 -7.45
N TYR A 160 -10.86 10.11 -7.43
CA TYR A 160 -11.01 9.33 -6.21
C TYR A 160 -11.30 7.85 -6.49
N TYR A 161 -10.88 6.99 -5.57
CA TYR A 161 -11.34 5.61 -5.47
C TYR A 161 -12.72 5.52 -4.80
N SER A 162 -13.65 4.78 -5.41
CA SER A 162 -14.96 4.44 -4.84
C SER A 162 -14.96 2.99 -4.33
N PRO A 163 -15.00 2.76 -3.00
CA PRO A 163 -15.12 1.43 -2.42
C PRO A 163 -16.45 0.77 -2.74
N GLN A 164 -17.54 1.54 -2.87
CA GLN A 164 -18.85 0.96 -3.19
C GLN A 164 -18.89 0.43 -4.62
N LYS A 165 -18.39 1.21 -5.59
CA LYS A 165 -18.39 0.81 -7.00
C LYS A 165 -17.24 -0.12 -7.35
N LYS A 166 -16.19 -0.17 -6.51
CA LYS A 166 -14.89 -0.77 -6.81
C LYS A 166 -14.35 -0.17 -8.10
N ALA A 167 -14.22 1.16 -8.10
CA ALA A 167 -13.89 1.94 -9.29
C ALA A 167 -12.98 3.13 -8.98
N LEU A 168 -12.07 3.43 -9.91
CA LEU A 168 -11.34 4.69 -9.96
C LEU A 168 -12.10 5.67 -10.86
N LEU A 169 -12.36 6.86 -10.35
CA LEU A 169 -13.15 7.89 -11.03
C LEU A 169 -12.26 9.11 -11.24
N PHE A 170 -11.89 9.39 -12.48
CA PHE A 170 -11.04 10.52 -12.84
C PHE A 170 -11.86 11.65 -13.41
N GLY A 171 -11.61 12.86 -12.91
CA GLY A 171 -12.24 14.08 -13.36
C GLY A 171 -11.40 14.86 -14.36
N TYR A 172 -12.07 15.73 -15.10
CA TYR A 172 -11.46 16.66 -16.02
C TYR A 172 -12.10 18.05 -15.88
N PHE A 173 -11.33 19.11 -16.11
CA PHE A 173 -11.77 20.49 -15.87
C PHE A 173 -10.95 21.49 -16.68
N GLN A 174 -11.45 22.72 -16.78
CA GLN A 174 -10.76 23.80 -17.48
C GLN A 174 -9.67 24.39 -16.59
N GLY A 175 -8.40 24.20 -16.97
CA GLY A 175 -7.26 24.88 -16.39
C GLY A 175 -6.88 26.17 -17.14
N PRO A 176 -5.85 26.90 -16.68
CA PRO A 176 -5.42 28.17 -17.28
C PRO A 176 -4.99 28.04 -18.75
N ASN A 177 -4.39 26.90 -19.12
CA ASN A 177 -3.79 26.68 -20.43
C ASN A 177 -4.57 25.70 -21.32
N GLY A 178 -5.73 25.21 -20.86
CA GLY A 178 -6.50 24.18 -21.58
C GLY A 178 -7.25 23.25 -20.64
N MET A 179 -7.85 22.21 -21.23
CA MET A 179 -8.49 21.14 -20.47
C MET A 179 -7.43 20.27 -19.79
N VAL A 180 -7.62 20.05 -18.49
CA VAL A 180 -6.75 19.18 -17.68
C VAL A 180 -7.50 17.88 -17.41
N PHE A 181 -6.81 16.76 -17.63
CA PHE A 181 -7.34 15.42 -17.40
C PHE A 181 -6.54 14.73 -16.30
N SER A 182 -7.16 14.48 -15.14
CA SER A 182 -6.47 13.82 -14.01
C SER A 182 -6.02 12.39 -14.36
N CYS A 183 -6.69 11.73 -15.30
CA CYS A 183 -6.33 10.40 -15.83
C CYS A 183 -5.05 10.37 -16.67
N LEU A 184 -4.41 11.52 -16.91
CA LEU A 184 -3.10 11.62 -17.56
C LEU A 184 -1.95 11.79 -16.57
N SER A 185 -2.24 12.08 -15.31
CA SER A 185 -1.22 12.17 -14.26
C SER A 185 -0.93 10.77 -13.71
N GLN A 186 0.29 10.28 -13.92
CA GLN A 186 0.75 9.02 -13.33
C GLN A 186 0.47 8.97 -11.83
N ASP A 187 0.78 10.06 -11.15
CA ASP A 187 0.86 10.03 -9.71
C ASP A 187 -0.53 10.02 -9.09
N ILE A 188 -1.48 10.76 -9.67
CA ILE A 188 -2.90 10.64 -9.31
C ILE A 188 -3.39 9.21 -9.56
N ILE A 189 -3.09 8.61 -10.72
CA ILE A 189 -3.52 7.23 -11.00
C ILE A 189 -2.91 6.25 -9.99
N THR A 190 -1.64 6.44 -9.64
CA THR A 190 -0.93 5.60 -8.67
C THR A 190 -1.51 5.75 -7.27
N HIS A 191 -1.78 6.97 -6.84
CA HIS A 191 -2.40 7.32 -5.56
C HIS A 191 -3.79 6.65 -5.45
N GLU A 192 -4.67 6.84 -6.43
CA GLU A 192 -6.02 6.24 -6.39
C GLU A 192 -6.00 4.71 -6.49
N THR A 193 -5.09 4.15 -7.29
CA THR A 193 -4.90 2.69 -7.34
C THR A 193 -4.42 2.15 -6.00
N THR A 194 -3.62 2.92 -5.26
CA THR A 194 -3.12 2.54 -3.93
C THR A 194 -4.25 2.48 -2.91
N HIS A 195 -5.23 3.39 -2.95
CA HIS A 195 -6.43 3.27 -2.13
C HIS A 195 -7.19 1.96 -2.39
N ALA A 196 -7.35 1.57 -3.66
CA ALA A 196 -8.01 0.31 -4.02
C ALA A 196 -7.25 -0.93 -3.52
N LEU A 197 -5.91 -0.90 -3.57
CA LEU A 197 -5.06 -1.98 -3.07
C LEU A 197 -5.10 -2.06 -1.55
N LEU A 198 -5.04 -0.91 -0.86
CA LEU A 198 -5.19 -0.84 0.59
C LEU A 198 -6.56 -1.33 1.04
N ASP A 199 -7.65 -0.97 0.36
CA ASP A 199 -9.00 -1.46 0.69
C ASP A 199 -9.08 -3.00 0.56
N GLY A 200 -8.39 -3.58 -0.42
CA GLY A 200 -8.27 -5.02 -0.60
C GLY A 200 -7.48 -5.73 0.49
N MET A 201 -6.48 -5.08 1.08
CA MET A 201 -5.61 -5.66 2.13
C MET A 201 -6.13 -5.39 3.55
N HIS A 202 -6.54 -4.16 3.83
CA HIS A 202 -6.87 -3.62 5.15
C HIS A 202 -8.13 -2.75 5.09
N ARG A 203 -9.27 -3.34 4.70
CA ARG A 203 -10.58 -2.66 4.54
C ARG A 203 -10.99 -1.76 5.73
N ARG A 204 -10.49 -2.07 6.94
CA ARG A 204 -10.86 -1.38 8.19
C ARG A 204 -10.06 -0.13 8.49
N TYR A 205 -9.03 0.19 7.70
CA TYR A 205 -8.28 1.44 7.90
C TYR A 205 -9.09 2.68 7.48
N ILE A 206 -10.26 2.50 6.87
CA ILE A 206 -11.21 3.60 6.61
C ILE A 206 -11.93 4.05 7.91
N ASP A 207 -11.89 3.25 8.98
CA ASP A 207 -12.54 3.57 10.26
C ASP A 207 -11.77 4.69 11.01
N ASP A 208 -12.42 5.85 11.16
CA ASP A 208 -11.89 7.05 11.82
C ASP A 208 -11.92 6.93 13.35
N ASN A 209 -11.00 6.15 13.91
CA ASN A 209 -10.83 5.96 15.36
C ASN A 209 -9.57 6.65 15.91
N HIS A 210 -8.63 7.03 15.06
CA HIS A 210 -7.37 7.68 15.45
C HIS A 210 -6.99 8.73 14.39
N PRO A 211 -6.43 9.89 14.77
CA PRO A 211 -6.06 10.96 13.82
C PRO A 211 -5.06 10.49 12.75
N ASP A 212 -4.15 9.58 13.10
CA ASP A 212 -3.18 9.03 12.15
C ASP A 212 -3.81 8.09 11.12
N THR A 213 -4.97 7.49 11.37
CA THR A 213 -5.51 6.43 10.50
C THR A 213 -5.82 6.95 9.10
N LEU A 214 -6.59 8.04 9.00
CA LEU A 214 -6.89 8.66 7.70
C LEU A 214 -5.65 9.35 7.11
N ALA A 215 -4.83 9.98 7.96
CA ALA A 215 -3.58 10.60 7.51
C ALA A 215 -2.59 9.59 6.92
N PHE A 216 -2.56 8.37 7.46
CA PHE A 216 -1.75 7.27 6.96
C PHE A 216 -2.22 6.81 5.58
N HIS A 217 -3.53 6.72 5.37
CA HIS A 217 -4.09 6.36 4.06
C HIS A 217 -3.60 7.30 2.95
N GLU A 218 -3.70 8.61 3.17
CA GLU A 218 -3.26 9.64 2.23
C GLU A 218 -1.75 9.61 2.05
N ALA A 219 -1.01 9.64 3.16
CA ALA A 219 0.46 9.62 3.14
C ALA A 219 1.03 8.38 2.45
N PHE A 220 0.41 7.22 2.64
CA PHE A 220 0.86 5.98 2.02
C PHE A 220 0.63 6.00 0.52
N SER A 221 -0.53 6.48 0.05
CA SER A 221 -0.81 6.66 -1.38
C SER A 221 0.20 7.63 -2.02
N ASP A 222 0.53 8.73 -1.34
CA ASP A 222 1.55 9.70 -1.78
C ASP A 222 2.95 9.09 -1.83
N LEU A 223 3.33 8.29 -0.83
CA LEU A 223 4.62 7.61 -0.79
C LEU A 223 4.79 6.63 -1.95
N VAL A 224 3.75 5.85 -2.24
CA VAL A 224 3.76 4.91 -3.37
C VAL A 224 3.87 5.69 -4.68
N ALA A 225 3.08 6.75 -4.87
CA ALA A 225 3.15 7.58 -6.07
C ALA A 225 4.54 8.20 -6.27
N LEU A 226 5.07 8.83 -5.22
CA LEU A 226 6.38 9.48 -5.23
C LEU A 226 7.52 8.50 -5.52
N PHE A 227 7.61 7.40 -4.78
CA PHE A 227 8.72 6.46 -4.98
C PHE A 227 8.58 5.68 -6.29
N GLN A 228 7.35 5.35 -6.73
CA GLN A 228 7.12 4.80 -8.06
C GLN A 228 7.63 5.75 -9.14
N HIS A 229 7.36 7.05 -9.02
CA HIS A 229 7.90 8.07 -9.91
C HIS A 229 9.43 8.05 -9.96
N PHE A 230 10.09 7.92 -8.81
CA PHE A 230 11.56 7.81 -8.75
C PHE A 230 12.13 6.45 -9.18
N THR A 231 11.30 5.47 -9.49
CA THR A 231 11.79 4.25 -10.15
C THR A 231 12.09 4.46 -11.64
N PHE A 232 11.76 5.62 -12.22
CA PHE A 232 12.03 5.93 -13.64
C PHE A 232 13.40 6.60 -13.83
N PRO A 233 14.37 5.94 -14.51
CA PRO A 233 15.72 6.48 -14.65
C PRO A 233 15.78 7.79 -15.44
N GLU A 234 15.00 7.93 -16.51
CA GLU A 234 15.05 9.11 -17.39
C GLU A 234 14.65 10.41 -16.66
N VAL A 235 13.66 10.31 -15.77
CA VAL A 235 13.27 11.40 -14.87
C VAL A 235 14.44 11.81 -13.99
N LEU A 236 15.10 10.83 -13.36
CA LEU A 236 16.21 11.09 -12.44
C LEU A 236 17.46 11.59 -13.15
N LYS A 237 17.75 11.14 -14.39
CA LYS A 237 18.90 11.62 -15.17
C LYS A 237 18.79 13.10 -15.46
N HIS A 238 17.63 13.55 -15.94
CA HIS A 238 17.39 14.97 -16.19
C HIS A 238 17.65 15.80 -14.92
N GLN A 239 17.15 15.30 -13.80
CA GLN A 239 17.14 16.02 -12.54
C GLN A 239 18.54 16.04 -11.90
N VAL A 240 19.24 14.91 -11.90
CA VAL A 240 20.65 14.81 -11.50
C VAL A 240 21.55 15.69 -12.36
N SER A 241 21.30 15.77 -13.67
CA SER A 241 22.05 16.64 -14.58
C SER A 241 21.88 18.11 -14.20
N ARG A 242 20.64 18.55 -13.95
CA ARG A 242 20.31 19.94 -13.56
C ARG A 242 20.81 20.31 -12.17
N THR A 243 20.64 19.42 -11.19
CA THR A 243 21.05 19.68 -9.81
C THR A 243 22.50 19.31 -9.52
N ARG A 244 23.25 18.88 -10.54
CA ARG A 244 24.64 18.41 -10.43
C ARG A 244 24.78 17.34 -9.34
N GLY A 245 23.85 16.39 -9.31
CA GLY A 245 23.86 15.27 -8.35
C GLY A 245 23.42 15.63 -6.93
N ASN A 246 23.05 16.88 -6.65
CA ASN A 246 22.50 17.27 -5.36
C ASN A 246 20.96 17.22 -5.38
N LEU A 247 20.38 16.13 -4.86
CA LEU A 247 18.93 16.01 -4.77
C LEU A 247 18.30 16.83 -3.62
N GLU A 248 19.08 17.58 -2.83
CA GLU A 248 18.58 18.48 -1.77
C GLU A 248 18.31 19.91 -2.27
N THR A 249 18.99 20.38 -3.32
CA THR A 249 18.91 21.77 -3.82
C THR A 249 17.82 21.95 -4.86
N GLN A 250 16.84 22.86 -4.60
CA GLN A 250 15.73 23.26 -5.51
C GLN A 250 15.34 22.14 -6.49
N SER A 251 15.18 20.95 -5.93
CA SER A 251 15.35 19.70 -6.64
C SER A 251 13.98 19.18 -7.03
N LEU A 252 13.88 18.48 -8.16
CA LEU A 252 12.99 17.35 -8.42
C LEU A 252 11.59 17.41 -7.79
N LEU A 253 11.48 17.36 -6.46
CA LEU A 253 10.27 17.62 -5.66
C LEU A 253 9.64 19.00 -5.77
N SER A 254 10.36 20.11 -5.90
CA SER A 254 9.74 21.43 -6.05
C SER A 254 9.05 21.56 -7.41
N GLU A 255 9.64 20.97 -8.46
CA GLU A 255 9.06 20.87 -9.80
C GLU A 255 7.89 19.89 -9.80
N LEU A 256 8.12 18.67 -9.29
CA LEU A 256 7.07 17.69 -9.05
C LEU A 256 5.92 18.27 -8.22
N ALA A 257 6.15 18.98 -7.12
CA ALA A 257 5.12 19.54 -6.23
C ALA A 257 4.37 20.72 -6.86
N HIS A 258 5.02 21.50 -7.72
CA HIS A 258 4.33 22.48 -8.56
C HIS A 258 3.40 21.76 -9.57
N GLU A 259 3.85 20.63 -10.13
CA GLU A 259 3.11 19.81 -11.11
C GLU A 259 1.99 18.96 -10.46
N PHE A 260 2.18 18.49 -9.23
CA PHE A 260 1.22 17.78 -8.39
C PHE A 260 0.04 18.68 -7.98
N GLY A 261 0.30 19.99 -7.78
CA GLY A 261 -0.68 20.94 -7.23
C GLY A 261 -1.59 21.61 -8.27
N VAL A 262 -1.11 21.87 -9.49
CA VAL A 262 -1.85 22.64 -10.51
C VAL A 262 -3.09 21.90 -11.02
N ALA A 263 -3.10 20.56 -10.98
CA ALA A 263 -4.19 19.76 -11.51
C ALA A 263 -5.35 19.49 -10.52
N THR A 264 -5.17 19.67 -9.21
CA THR A 264 -6.25 19.34 -8.24
C THR A 264 -6.28 20.21 -6.98
N GLY A 265 -5.32 21.10 -6.74
CA GLY A 265 -5.24 21.90 -5.49
C GLY A 265 -4.89 21.10 -4.22
N ARG A 266 -4.87 19.76 -4.29
CA ARG A 266 -4.68 18.83 -3.16
C ARG A 266 -3.28 18.82 -2.57
N TYR A 267 -2.27 19.02 -3.41
CA TYR A 267 -0.88 18.73 -3.07
C TYR A 267 -0.08 19.96 -2.58
N GLY A 268 -0.76 21.06 -2.27
CA GLY A 268 -0.16 22.16 -1.52
C GLY A 268 0.41 21.71 -0.17
N ALA A 269 -0.24 20.76 0.50
CA ALA A 269 0.23 20.20 1.77
C ALA A 269 1.54 19.41 1.61
N LEU A 270 1.68 18.57 0.59
CA LEU A 270 2.92 17.83 0.31
C LEU A 270 4.08 18.80 -0.02
N ARG A 271 3.79 19.85 -0.80
CA ARG A 271 4.75 20.93 -1.09
C ARG A 271 5.23 21.58 0.21
N SER A 272 4.30 22.13 1.00
CA SER A 272 4.61 22.82 2.26
C SER A 272 5.25 21.92 3.31
N ALA A 273 5.09 20.60 3.20
CA ALA A 273 5.66 19.67 4.16
C ALA A 273 7.14 19.36 3.92
N ILE A 274 7.60 19.43 2.67
CA ILE A 274 8.96 19.05 2.28
C ILE A 274 9.81 20.28 1.97
N GLY A 275 9.21 21.39 1.54
CA GLY A 275 9.90 22.68 1.50
C GLY A 275 9.01 23.87 1.16
N ASP A 276 9.34 25.02 1.72
CA ASP A 276 8.60 26.26 1.54
C ASP A 276 9.41 27.27 0.74
N VAL A 277 8.71 28.20 0.07
CA VAL A 277 9.37 29.31 -0.63
C VAL A 277 9.46 30.47 0.35
N ASP A 278 10.68 30.91 0.64
CA ASP A 278 10.90 32.06 1.51
C ASP A 278 10.35 33.36 0.90
N ASP A 279 10.30 34.42 1.70
CA ASP A 279 9.82 35.75 1.28
C ASP A 279 10.58 36.33 0.06
N LYS A 280 11.73 35.75 -0.29
CA LYS A 280 12.57 36.16 -1.44
C LYS A 280 12.32 35.30 -2.68
N GLY A 281 11.35 34.39 -2.64
CA GLY A 281 11.03 33.51 -3.76
C GLY A 281 11.97 32.30 -3.89
N VAL A 282 12.82 32.04 -2.88
CA VAL A 282 13.77 30.91 -2.89
C VAL A 282 13.17 29.74 -2.12
N TRP A 283 13.05 28.59 -2.77
CA TRP A 283 12.60 27.37 -2.11
C TRP A 283 13.68 26.86 -1.14
N GLN A 284 13.26 26.51 0.08
CA GLN A 284 14.07 25.92 1.11
C GLN A 284 13.41 24.65 1.66
N PRO A 285 14.17 23.58 1.93
CA PRO A 285 13.61 22.38 2.54
C PRO A 285 13.07 22.70 3.93
N VAL A 286 11.89 22.18 4.26
CA VAL A 286 11.29 22.37 5.58
C VAL A 286 12.15 21.62 6.58
N GLN A 287 12.57 22.33 7.63
CA GLN A 287 13.32 21.72 8.71
C GLN A 287 12.40 20.79 9.52
N PRO A 288 12.84 19.58 9.86
CA PRO A 288 12.04 18.69 10.70
C PRO A 288 11.67 19.35 12.02
N ASP A 289 10.36 19.41 12.30
CA ASP A 289 9.83 19.93 13.56
C ASP A 289 8.99 18.86 14.26
N PRO A 290 9.45 18.32 15.41
CA PRO A 290 8.68 17.37 16.20
C PRO A 290 7.32 17.89 16.69
N ALA A 291 7.16 19.21 16.83
CA ALA A 291 5.93 19.82 17.32
C ALA A 291 4.81 19.85 16.25
N ARG A 292 5.17 19.84 14.95
CA ARG A 292 4.20 19.89 13.84
C ARG A 292 3.20 18.75 13.88
N LEU A 293 3.65 17.54 14.23
CA LEU A 293 2.77 16.38 14.30
C LEU A 293 1.69 16.54 15.38
N ALA A 294 1.98 17.21 16.49
CA ALA A 294 0.99 17.42 17.55
C ALA A 294 -0.09 18.45 17.14
N GLN A 295 0.20 19.32 16.17
CA GLN A 295 -0.65 20.43 15.74
C GLN A 295 -1.48 20.10 14.49
N ALA A 296 -1.00 19.19 13.64
CA ALA A 296 -1.67 18.79 12.41
C ALA A 296 -2.90 17.90 12.70
N LEU A 297 -4.09 18.50 12.55
CA LEU A 297 -5.39 17.84 12.75
C LEU A 297 -6.01 17.33 11.43
N GLU A 298 -5.68 17.98 10.32
CA GLU A 298 -6.19 17.65 8.99
C GLU A 298 -5.43 16.44 8.41
N PRO A 299 -6.11 15.43 7.83
CA PRO A 299 -5.46 14.21 7.35
C PRO A 299 -4.34 14.44 6.34
N HIS A 300 -4.49 15.33 5.35
CA HIS A 300 -3.43 15.58 4.37
C HIS A 300 -2.22 16.29 4.99
N GLU A 301 -2.44 17.33 5.78
CA GLU A 301 -1.39 18.04 6.51
C GLU A 301 -0.62 17.09 7.45
N ARG A 302 -1.35 16.27 8.20
CA ARG A 302 -0.74 15.28 9.10
C ARG A 302 0.00 14.21 8.29
N GLY A 303 -0.59 13.71 7.21
CA GLY A 303 -0.01 12.71 6.33
C GLY A 303 1.30 13.19 5.68
N SER A 304 1.34 14.46 5.29
CA SER A 304 2.51 15.09 4.67
C SER A 304 3.77 15.03 5.55
N ILE A 305 3.63 14.95 6.88
CA ILE A 305 4.74 14.78 7.84
C ILE A 305 5.36 13.38 7.70
N LEU A 306 4.53 12.34 7.55
CA LEU A 306 5.02 10.98 7.29
C LEU A 306 5.75 10.93 5.94
N VAL A 307 5.20 11.59 4.91
CA VAL A 307 5.85 11.65 3.60
C VAL A 307 7.21 12.34 3.70
N ALA A 308 7.28 13.48 4.38
CA ALA A 308 8.51 14.23 4.59
C ALA A 308 9.56 13.41 5.38
N ALA A 309 9.14 12.64 6.40
CA ALA A 309 10.02 11.76 7.15
C ALA A 309 10.62 10.64 6.29
N MET A 310 9.79 9.94 5.52
CA MET A 310 10.25 8.89 4.60
C MET A 310 11.16 9.44 3.49
N PHE A 311 10.80 10.59 2.93
CA PHE A 311 11.58 11.21 1.86
C PHE A 311 12.93 11.76 2.36
N SER A 312 12.97 12.34 3.56
CA SER A 312 14.22 12.78 4.18
C SER A 312 15.18 11.59 4.38
N ALA A 313 14.67 10.45 4.83
CA ALA A 313 15.47 9.23 4.93
C ALA A 313 15.99 8.75 3.57
N PHE A 314 15.17 8.86 2.51
CA PHE A 314 15.59 8.55 1.15
C PHE A 314 16.74 9.44 0.67
N LEU A 315 16.67 10.76 0.90
CA LEU A 315 17.72 11.71 0.52
C LEU A 315 19.05 11.39 1.22
N GLU A 316 19.01 11.14 2.53
CA GLU A 316 20.21 10.77 3.30
C GLU A 316 20.82 9.46 2.78
N MET A 317 19.98 8.47 2.47
CA MET A 317 20.45 7.22 1.88
C MET A 317 21.04 7.41 0.48
N TYR A 318 20.43 8.25 -0.36
CA TYR A 318 20.99 8.59 -1.66
C TYR A 318 22.37 9.23 -1.52
N LYS A 319 22.51 10.21 -0.63
CA LYS A 319 23.76 10.91 -0.34
C LYS A 319 24.85 9.95 0.13
N LEU A 320 24.53 9.07 1.09
CA LEU A 320 25.45 8.06 1.58
C LEU A 320 25.90 7.10 0.47
N ARG A 321 24.98 6.62 -0.36
CA ARG A 321 25.27 5.65 -1.42
C ARG A 321 25.96 6.26 -2.64
N SER A 322 25.74 7.54 -2.92
CA SER A 322 26.39 8.27 -4.00
C SER A 322 27.77 8.82 -3.62
N ALA A 323 28.09 8.90 -2.32
CA ALA A 323 29.36 9.46 -1.82
C ALA A 323 30.60 8.85 -2.48
N GLY A 324 30.62 7.53 -2.71
CA GLY A 324 31.73 6.86 -3.40
C GLY A 324 31.88 7.30 -4.86
N ILE A 325 30.77 7.41 -5.58
CA ILE A 325 30.73 7.87 -6.99
C ILE A 325 31.18 9.33 -7.07
N VAL A 326 30.65 10.18 -6.18
CA VAL A 326 31.02 11.60 -6.11
C VAL A 326 32.50 11.75 -5.75
N CYS A 327 33.01 10.98 -4.80
CA CYS A 327 34.41 10.97 -4.41
C CYS A 327 35.33 10.62 -5.59
N LEU A 328 34.99 9.57 -6.35
CA LEU A 328 35.72 9.19 -7.57
C LEU A 328 35.70 10.30 -8.63
N ALA A 329 34.51 10.85 -8.91
CA ALA A 329 34.34 11.90 -9.91
C ALA A 329 34.98 13.25 -9.52
N SER A 330 35.15 13.50 -8.23
CA SER A 330 35.70 14.74 -7.67
C SER A 330 37.17 14.64 -7.25
N SER A 331 37.85 13.53 -7.59
CA SER A 331 39.23 13.25 -7.17
C SER A 331 39.43 13.35 -5.65
N GLY A 332 38.44 12.88 -4.86
CA GLY A 332 38.48 12.84 -3.40
C GLY A 332 37.98 14.10 -2.69
N THR A 333 37.63 15.16 -3.39
CA THR A 333 37.22 16.43 -2.75
C THR A 333 35.76 16.42 -2.26
N GLY A 334 34.95 15.48 -2.75
CA GLY A 334 33.51 15.43 -2.48
C GLY A 334 32.70 16.52 -3.19
N LYS A 335 33.35 17.38 -3.99
CA LYS A 335 32.73 18.48 -4.73
C LYS A 335 32.90 18.25 -6.22
N LEU A 336 31.78 18.08 -6.92
CA LEU A 336 31.83 17.88 -8.37
C LEU A 336 32.35 19.15 -9.08
N PRO A 337 33.14 19.00 -10.16
CA PRO A 337 33.69 20.14 -10.90
C PRO A 337 32.58 21.01 -11.49
N ASP A 338 32.87 22.31 -11.64
CA ASP A 338 31.96 23.26 -12.26
C ASP A 338 31.69 22.95 -13.73
N GLY A 339 30.46 23.25 -14.16
CA GLY A 339 29.96 22.92 -15.50
C GLY A 339 29.07 21.68 -15.52
N ALA A 340 28.83 21.17 -16.73
CA ALA A 340 27.98 20.01 -16.96
C ALA A 340 28.65 18.71 -16.47
N LEU A 341 27.86 17.85 -15.82
CA LEU A 341 28.34 16.53 -15.43
C LEU A 341 28.49 15.62 -16.66
N HIS A 342 29.49 14.74 -16.63
CA HIS A 342 29.67 13.74 -17.66
C HIS A 342 28.43 12.81 -17.73
N PRO A 343 27.91 12.44 -18.93
CA PRO A 343 26.69 11.63 -19.03
C PRO A 343 26.73 10.32 -18.24
N VAL A 344 27.87 9.62 -18.26
CA VAL A 344 28.07 8.39 -17.47
C VAL A 344 27.94 8.64 -15.95
N LEU A 345 28.40 9.79 -15.46
CA LEU A 345 28.25 10.14 -14.04
C LEU A 345 26.78 10.39 -13.70
N VAL A 346 26.04 11.05 -14.60
CA VAL A 346 24.59 11.26 -14.45
C VAL A 346 23.85 9.93 -14.43
N ASP A 347 24.19 9.01 -15.35
CA ASP A 347 23.59 7.68 -15.41
C ASP A 347 23.83 6.88 -14.12
N GLU A 348 25.05 6.89 -13.58
CA GLU A 348 25.38 6.16 -12.35
C GLU A 348 24.68 6.74 -11.12
N LEU A 349 24.67 8.08 -10.99
CA LEU A 349 23.95 8.76 -9.91
C LEU A 349 22.43 8.51 -10.00
N ALA A 350 21.85 8.59 -11.20
CA ALA A 350 20.44 8.28 -11.42
C ALA A 350 20.14 6.82 -11.08
N ALA A 351 21.00 5.87 -11.45
CA ALA A 351 20.83 4.46 -11.10
C ALA A 351 20.88 4.21 -9.59
N VAL A 352 21.73 4.93 -8.84
CA VAL A 352 21.72 4.87 -7.37
C VAL A 352 20.40 5.42 -6.80
N ALA A 353 19.91 6.55 -7.30
CA ALA A 353 18.62 7.11 -6.88
C ALA A 353 17.47 6.15 -7.18
N THR A 354 17.37 5.60 -8.39
CA THR A 354 16.34 4.63 -8.80
C THR A 354 16.34 3.39 -7.90
N ARG A 355 17.51 2.78 -7.65
CA ARG A 355 17.61 1.60 -6.78
C ARG A 355 17.22 1.92 -5.34
N THR A 356 17.57 3.11 -4.85
CA THR A 356 17.21 3.55 -3.49
C THR A 356 15.70 3.76 -3.41
N ALA A 357 15.08 4.46 -4.36
CA ALA A 357 13.63 4.67 -4.41
C ALA A 357 12.85 3.35 -4.49
N GLN A 358 13.31 2.40 -5.31
CA GLN A 358 12.71 1.08 -5.40
C GLN A 358 12.78 0.31 -4.07
N THR A 359 13.89 0.45 -3.34
CA THR A 359 14.06 -0.16 -2.01
C THR A 359 13.05 0.43 -1.02
N PHE A 360 12.94 1.75 -0.96
CA PHE A 360 11.96 2.44 -0.10
C PHE A 360 10.51 2.09 -0.45
N LEU A 361 10.17 2.01 -1.75
CA LEU A 361 8.85 1.58 -2.22
C LEU A 361 8.51 0.17 -1.72
N HIS A 362 9.42 -0.79 -1.90
CA HIS A 362 9.19 -2.16 -1.46
C HIS A 362 9.15 -2.28 0.07
N MET A 363 9.99 -1.56 0.81
CA MET A 363 9.93 -1.48 2.28
C MET A 363 8.58 -0.95 2.75
N ALA A 364 8.12 0.15 2.16
CA ALA A 364 6.84 0.78 2.49
C ALA A 364 5.66 -0.18 2.30
N ILE A 365 5.61 -0.88 1.16
CA ILE A 365 4.52 -1.83 0.86
C ILE A 365 4.59 -3.06 1.76
N ARG A 366 5.78 -3.66 1.96
CA ARG A 366 5.94 -4.86 2.82
C ARG A 366 5.54 -4.61 4.26
N ALA A 367 5.77 -3.40 4.78
CA ALA A 367 5.44 -3.03 6.14
C ALA A 367 3.94 -3.19 6.44
N LEU A 368 3.05 -3.12 5.44
CA LEU A 368 1.61 -3.33 5.63
C LEU A 368 1.27 -4.69 6.27
N ASP A 369 2.06 -5.73 6.00
CA ASP A 369 1.88 -7.07 6.58
C ASP A 369 2.29 -7.14 8.07
N TYR A 370 3.00 -6.11 8.55
CA TYR A 370 3.51 -5.96 9.91
C TYR A 370 2.83 -4.83 10.67
N CYS A 371 1.70 -4.33 10.15
CA CYS A 371 0.88 -3.31 10.80
C CYS A 371 -0.23 -3.93 11.66
N PRO A 372 -0.71 -3.20 12.69
CA PRO A 372 -1.90 -3.61 13.43
C PRO A 372 -3.14 -3.66 12.54
N PRO A 373 -4.16 -4.47 12.84
CA PRO A 373 -5.34 -4.66 11.98
C PRO A 373 -6.28 -3.45 11.91
N PHE A 374 -6.12 -2.45 12.78
CA PHE A 374 -6.85 -1.18 12.80
C PHE A 374 -6.11 -0.20 13.75
N ASP A 375 -6.55 1.06 13.77
CA ASP A 375 -5.99 2.14 14.61
C ASP A 375 -4.46 2.23 14.49
N ILE A 376 -3.98 2.32 13.24
CA ILE A 376 -2.56 2.47 12.94
C ILE A 376 -2.10 3.88 13.33
N SER A 377 -0.97 3.95 14.04
CA SER A 377 -0.22 5.19 14.24
C SER A 377 1.02 5.22 13.35
N PHE A 378 1.57 6.41 13.12
CA PHE A 378 2.85 6.54 12.41
C PHE A 378 4.00 5.83 13.15
N GLY A 379 3.93 5.75 14.48
CA GLY A 379 4.86 4.98 15.30
C GLY A 379 4.77 3.47 15.05
N ASP A 380 3.56 2.91 14.90
CA ASP A 380 3.39 1.50 14.53
C ASP A 380 3.93 1.24 13.14
N TYR A 381 3.73 2.19 12.21
CA TYR A 381 4.27 2.05 10.85
C TYR A 381 5.79 2.03 10.83
N LEU A 382 6.46 2.85 11.65
CA LEU A 382 7.92 2.77 11.83
C LEU A 382 8.36 1.39 12.35
N ARG A 383 7.66 0.86 13.35
CA ARG A 383 7.94 -0.49 13.88
C ARG A 383 7.74 -1.55 12.80
N ALA A 384 6.69 -1.42 12.00
CA ALA A 384 6.39 -2.30 10.89
C ALA A 384 7.48 -2.25 9.80
N LEU A 385 7.93 -1.05 9.41
CA LEU A 385 9.03 -0.84 8.45
C LEU A 385 10.33 -1.52 8.90
N VAL A 386 10.74 -1.26 10.15
CA VAL A 386 11.97 -1.83 10.72
C VAL A 386 11.88 -3.36 10.84
N THR A 387 10.73 -3.89 11.29
CA THR A 387 10.53 -5.34 11.44
C THR A 387 10.50 -6.05 10.09
N ALA A 388 9.72 -5.54 9.13
CA ALA A 388 9.58 -6.13 7.80
C ALA A 388 10.90 -6.14 7.03
N ASP A 389 11.70 -5.08 7.18
CA ASP A 389 13.02 -5.01 6.56
C ASP A 389 14.03 -5.92 7.24
N TYR A 390 14.03 -6.02 8.57
CA TYR A 390 14.90 -6.95 9.29
C TYR A 390 14.66 -8.40 8.86
N ASP A 391 13.39 -8.81 8.75
CA ASP A 391 13.03 -10.16 8.32
C ASP A 391 13.48 -10.46 6.88
N MET A 392 13.47 -9.46 6.00
CA MET A 392 13.89 -9.63 4.60
C MET A 392 15.41 -9.50 4.41
N VAL A 393 16.04 -8.57 5.11
CA VAL A 393 17.45 -8.21 4.97
C VAL A 393 18.05 -8.07 6.36
N PRO A 394 18.35 -9.20 7.05
CA PRO A 394 18.86 -9.15 8.42
C PRO A 394 20.14 -8.30 8.53
N ASN A 395 21.04 -8.43 7.56
CA ASN A 395 22.26 -7.62 7.46
C ASN A 395 22.04 -6.37 6.61
N ASP A 396 21.59 -5.27 7.23
CA ASP A 396 21.48 -3.96 6.59
C ASP A 396 22.83 -3.27 6.47
N ARG A 397 23.60 -3.67 5.45
CA ARG A 397 24.93 -3.11 5.16
C ARG A 397 24.89 -1.60 4.87
N HIS A 398 23.76 -1.07 4.40
CA HIS A 398 23.65 0.31 3.95
C HIS A 398 23.08 1.26 5.00
N GLY A 399 22.42 0.75 6.04
CA GLY A 399 21.87 1.55 7.14
C GLY A 399 20.50 2.17 6.83
N TYR A 400 19.70 1.56 5.95
CA TYR A 400 18.33 1.99 5.66
C TYR A 400 17.47 2.11 6.92
N ARG A 401 17.56 1.14 7.84
CA ARG A 401 16.79 1.16 9.08
C ARG A 401 17.21 2.32 9.97
N VAL A 402 18.51 2.57 10.09
CA VAL A 402 19.04 3.70 10.88
C VAL A 402 18.56 5.04 10.30
N ALA A 403 18.60 5.21 8.97
CA ALA A 403 18.13 6.43 8.30
C ALA A 403 16.64 6.68 8.55
N LEU A 404 15.80 5.64 8.50
CA LEU A 404 14.38 5.74 8.84
C LEU A 404 14.17 6.16 10.29
N ILE A 405 14.86 5.49 11.23
CA ILE A 405 14.74 5.77 12.67
C ILE A 405 15.15 7.21 12.98
N GLU A 406 16.26 7.65 12.43
CA GLU A 406 16.75 9.01 12.62
C GLU A 406 15.78 10.04 12.07
N SER A 407 15.29 9.83 10.85
CA SER A 407 14.36 10.75 10.21
C SER A 407 13.03 10.84 10.97
N PHE A 408 12.41 9.71 11.28
CA PHE A 408 11.13 9.69 12.03
C PHE A 408 11.26 10.41 13.37
N ARG A 409 12.38 10.21 14.09
CA ARG A 409 12.68 10.94 15.32
C ARG A 409 12.76 12.45 15.10
N ARG A 410 13.44 12.91 14.04
CA ARG A 410 13.56 14.35 13.72
C ARG A 410 12.19 14.98 13.43
N TRP A 411 11.25 14.22 12.88
CA TRP A 411 9.87 14.65 12.60
C TRP A 411 8.89 14.41 13.76
N GLY A 412 9.37 13.98 14.93
CA GLY A 412 8.53 13.74 16.12
C GLY A 412 7.67 12.48 16.05
N ILE A 413 7.89 11.61 15.07
CA ILE A 413 7.18 10.33 14.95
C ILE A 413 7.86 9.33 15.88
N LEU A 414 7.22 9.09 17.03
CA LEU A 414 7.72 8.20 18.07
C LEU A 414 6.69 7.11 18.37
N PRO A 415 7.09 5.82 18.40
CA PRO A 415 6.21 4.75 18.84
C PRO A 415 5.98 4.80 20.35
N ASP A 416 4.75 4.51 20.75
CA ASP A 416 4.37 4.49 22.15
C ASP A 416 5.02 3.34 22.93
N GLY A 417 5.35 3.61 24.20
CA GLY A 417 5.78 2.60 25.16
C GLY A 417 7.23 2.11 25.02
N LEU A 418 8.02 2.65 24.08
CA LEU A 418 9.45 2.33 23.97
C LEU A 418 10.32 3.23 24.85
N LYS A 419 11.39 2.64 25.39
CA LYS A 419 12.37 3.37 26.21
C LYS A 419 13.48 3.98 25.37
N THR A 420 13.86 3.32 24.28
CA THR A 420 14.90 3.76 23.35
C THR A 420 14.46 3.54 21.90
N LEU A 421 14.91 4.41 21.01
CA LEU A 421 14.72 4.29 19.56
C LEU A 421 15.92 3.55 18.97
N SER A 422 16.02 2.27 19.30
CA SER A 422 16.99 1.35 18.70
C SER A 422 16.28 0.41 17.75
N GLU A 423 17.01 -0.11 16.76
CA GLU A 423 16.49 -1.14 15.85
C GLU A 423 15.88 -2.32 16.63
N GLU A 424 16.56 -2.78 17.69
CA GLU A 424 16.10 -3.89 18.51
C GLU A 424 14.74 -3.61 19.17
N GLN A 425 14.57 -2.44 19.81
CA GLN A 425 13.31 -2.11 20.49
C GLN A 425 12.17 -1.78 19.52
N LEU A 426 12.50 -1.28 18.32
CA LEU A 426 11.52 -0.95 17.30
C LEU A 426 10.92 -2.19 16.63
N ARG A 427 11.67 -3.28 16.54
CA ARG A 427 11.12 -4.54 16.06
C ARG A 427 9.95 -4.98 16.92
N TRP A 428 8.95 -5.59 16.29
CA TRP A 428 7.93 -6.31 17.03
C TRP A 428 8.60 -7.41 17.86
N PRO A 429 8.28 -7.54 19.15
CA PRO A 429 8.86 -8.59 19.97
C PRO A 429 8.41 -9.94 19.42
N TYR A 430 9.31 -10.92 19.48
CA TYR A 430 8.96 -12.28 19.14
C TYR A 430 7.82 -12.75 20.05
N ALA A 431 6.76 -13.29 19.45
CA ALA A 431 5.65 -13.88 20.17
C ALA A 431 6.10 -15.24 20.71
N ARG A 432 6.80 -15.24 21.85
CA ARG A 432 7.28 -16.47 22.49
C ARG A 432 6.10 -17.36 22.89
N ILE A 433 5.85 -18.38 22.07
CA ILE A 433 5.00 -19.54 22.36
C ILE A 433 5.91 -20.78 22.41
N GLU A 434 7.11 -20.59 22.97
CA GLU A 434 8.15 -21.60 23.00
C GLU A 434 8.17 -22.27 24.37
N LEU A 435 8.49 -23.57 24.39
CA LEU A 435 8.85 -24.32 25.58
C LEU A 435 10.13 -23.73 26.20
N ALA A 436 10.50 -24.17 27.41
CA ALA A 436 11.66 -23.64 28.14
C ALA A 436 13.00 -23.79 27.39
N ASP A 437 13.05 -24.64 26.36
CA ASP A 437 14.20 -24.89 25.49
C ASP A 437 14.22 -24.03 24.20
N GLY A 438 13.20 -23.19 23.97
CA GLY A 438 13.10 -22.33 22.80
C GLY A 438 12.40 -22.97 21.59
N SER A 439 11.94 -24.22 21.68
CA SER A 439 11.17 -24.87 20.62
C SER A 439 9.69 -24.44 20.65
N PRO A 440 8.99 -24.30 19.51
CA PRO A 440 7.56 -24.00 19.46
C PRO A 440 6.78 -25.05 20.24
N ASP A 441 5.86 -24.64 21.11
CA ASP A 441 4.96 -25.59 21.74
C ASP A 441 4.02 -26.20 20.66
N PRO A 442 4.19 -27.48 20.28
CA PRO A 442 3.34 -28.10 19.27
C PRO A 442 1.90 -28.31 19.77
N THR A 443 1.66 -28.16 21.07
CA THR A 443 0.33 -28.21 21.69
C THR A 443 -0.38 -26.87 21.68
N SER A 444 0.31 -25.78 21.30
CA SER A 444 -0.31 -24.46 21.15
C SER A 444 -1.31 -24.44 20.01
N VAL A 445 -2.46 -23.83 20.26
CA VAL A 445 -3.55 -23.68 19.28
C VAL A 445 -3.10 -22.90 18.05
N LEU A 446 -2.21 -21.92 18.23
CA LEU A 446 -1.71 -21.08 17.15
C LEU A 446 -0.78 -21.86 16.21
N THR A 447 0.07 -22.71 16.77
CA THR A 447 0.94 -23.61 16.01
C THR A 447 0.10 -24.64 15.23
N SER A 448 -0.90 -25.25 15.87
CA SER A 448 -1.79 -26.20 15.19
C SER A 448 -2.60 -25.55 14.07
N LEU A 449 -3.09 -24.33 14.31
CA LEU A 449 -3.82 -23.54 13.32
C LEU A 449 -2.94 -23.24 12.10
N ALA A 450 -1.71 -22.76 12.32
CA ALA A 450 -0.79 -22.44 11.23
C ALA A 450 -0.42 -23.67 10.40
N ARG A 451 -0.15 -24.82 11.05
CA ARG A 451 0.17 -26.08 10.38
C ARG A 451 -0.98 -26.60 9.52
N GLU A 452 -2.21 -26.47 9.99
CA GLU A 452 -3.36 -26.88 9.21
C GLU A 452 -3.59 -25.96 8.01
N LEU A 453 -3.48 -24.65 8.22
CA LEU A 453 -3.68 -23.68 7.16
C LEU A 453 -2.56 -23.74 6.12
N SER A 454 -1.31 -24.02 6.51
CA SER A 454 -0.17 -24.05 5.60
C SER A 454 -0.39 -25.05 4.46
N GLY A 455 -0.92 -26.25 4.75
CA GLY A 455 -1.26 -27.23 3.73
C GLY A 455 -2.33 -26.73 2.75
N LEU A 456 -3.35 -26.01 3.24
CA LEU A 456 -4.44 -25.49 2.42
C LEU A 456 -4.02 -24.31 1.53
N VAL A 457 -3.17 -23.43 2.04
CA VAL A 457 -2.83 -22.17 1.35
C VAL A 457 -1.63 -22.30 0.42
N GLN A 458 -0.79 -23.33 0.58
CA GLN A 458 0.34 -23.57 -0.33
C GLN A 458 -0.10 -23.72 -1.79
N GLU A 459 -1.25 -24.38 -2.04
CA GLU A 459 -1.79 -24.51 -3.40
C GLU A 459 -2.07 -23.15 -4.06
N SER A 460 -2.47 -22.15 -3.27
CA SER A 460 -2.82 -20.82 -3.77
C SER A 460 -1.62 -20.05 -4.32
N LEU A 461 -0.41 -20.32 -3.82
CA LEU A 461 0.83 -19.68 -4.26
C LEU A 461 1.23 -20.08 -5.68
N TYR A 462 0.75 -21.22 -6.17
CA TYR A 462 1.02 -21.72 -7.53
C TYR A 462 -0.12 -21.44 -8.51
N GLN A 463 -1.23 -20.86 -8.06
CA GLN A 463 -2.33 -20.49 -8.93
C GLN A 463 -2.08 -19.15 -9.62
N ARG A 464 -2.43 -19.07 -10.90
CA ARG A 464 -2.35 -17.82 -11.67
C ARG A 464 -3.67 -17.05 -11.71
N LYS A 465 -4.80 -17.75 -11.59
CA LYS A 465 -6.15 -17.14 -11.63
C LYS A 465 -6.54 -16.65 -10.23
N ARG A 466 -6.80 -15.35 -10.09
CA ARG A 466 -7.11 -14.73 -8.79
C ARG A 466 -8.41 -15.25 -8.19
N SER A 467 -9.40 -15.59 -9.02
CA SER A 467 -10.64 -16.20 -8.55
C SER A 467 -10.40 -17.52 -7.79
N LYS A 468 -9.44 -18.34 -8.24
CA LYS A 468 -9.08 -19.60 -7.55
C LYS A 468 -8.30 -19.35 -6.26
N VAL A 469 -7.43 -18.33 -6.26
CA VAL A 469 -6.76 -17.87 -5.05
C VAL A 469 -7.80 -17.41 -4.03
N PHE A 470 -8.72 -16.53 -4.43
CA PHE A 470 -9.77 -16.01 -3.56
C PHE A 470 -10.60 -17.11 -2.89
N GLU A 471 -11.07 -18.10 -3.66
CA GLU A 471 -11.82 -19.24 -3.10
C GLU A 471 -10.99 -20.08 -2.12
N THR A 472 -9.69 -20.23 -2.38
CA THR A 472 -8.78 -20.94 -1.46
C THR A 472 -8.56 -20.16 -0.18
N LEU A 473 -8.34 -18.85 -0.25
CA LEU A 473 -8.20 -17.98 0.93
C LEU A 473 -9.51 -17.90 1.72
N LYS A 474 -10.66 -17.92 1.05
CA LYS A 474 -11.98 -17.99 1.70
C LYS A 474 -12.17 -19.30 2.46
N ARG A 475 -11.82 -20.45 1.86
CA ARG A 475 -11.83 -21.75 2.55
C ARG A 475 -10.88 -21.76 3.76
N ALA A 476 -9.69 -21.17 3.62
CA ALA A 476 -8.73 -21.05 4.72
C ALA A 476 -9.27 -20.20 5.88
N ARG A 477 -9.95 -19.07 5.59
CA ARG A 477 -10.62 -18.26 6.62
C ARG A 477 -11.73 -19.01 7.35
N ILE A 478 -12.57 -19.75 6.62
CA ILE A 478 -13.63 -20.58 7.21
C ILE A 478 -13.01 -21.63 8.13
N ARG A 479 -11.98 -22.35 7.65
CA ARG A 479 -11.32 -23.37 8.45
C ARG A 479 -10.66 -22.79 9.71
N ALA A 480 -10.02 -21.63 9.57
CA ALA A 480 -9.45 -20.92 10.71
C ALA A 480 -10.51 -20.52 11.74
N HIS A 481 -11.67 -20.05 11.27
CA HIS A 481 -12.79 -19.71 12.14
C HIS A 481 -13.32 -20.95 12.87
N ASP A 482 -13.54 -22.06 12.15
CA ASP A 482 -14.03 -23.31 12.73
C ASP A 482 -13.08 -23.84 13.82
N ASN A 483 -11.77 -23.77 13.59
CA ASN A 483 -10.76 -24.20 14.57
C ASN A 483 -10.78 -23.37 15.86
N VAL A 484 -10.91 -22.04 15.73
CA VAL A 484 -11.01 -21.15 16.91
C VAL A 484 -12.33 -21.39 17.65
N GLU A 485 -13.43 -21.60 16.92
CA GLU A 485 -14.73 -21.92 17.51
C GLU A 485 -14.74 -23.28 18.23
N GLU A 486 -14.08 -24.30 17.66
CA GLU A 486 -13.90 -25.62 18.29
C GLU A 486 -13.09 -25.52 19.58
N MET A 487 -12.00 -24.74 19.58
CA MET A 487 -11.24 -24.42 20.80
C MET A 487 -12.16 -23.81 21.87
N MET A 488 -12.98 -22.82 21.51
CA MET A 488 -13.91 -22.18 22.45
C MET A 488 -14.99 -23.12 22.99
N ARG A 489 -15.40 -24.13 22.20
CA ARG A 489 -16.38 -25.15 22.62
C ARG A 489 -15.79 -26.24 23.50
N SER A 490 -14.52 -26.58 23.30
CA SER A 490 -13.84 -27.68 24.01
C SER A 490 -13.82 -27.52 25.53
N GLY A 491 -13.92 -26.28 26.04
CA GLY A 491 -13.86 -25.99 27.47
C GLY A 491 -12.45 -26.05 28.06
N ASP A 492 -11.41 -26.12 27.23
CA ASP A 492 -10.01 -25.99 27.66
C ASP A 492 -9.69 -24.50 27.94
N ASP A 493 -9.99 -24.09 29.17
CA ASP A 493 -9.81 -22.70 29.61
C ASP A 493 -8.35 -22.25 29.51
N ALA A 494 -7.36 -23.14 29.73
CA ALA A 494 -5.95 -22.79 29.67
C ALA A 494 -5.51 -22.41 28.25
N ARG A 495 -5.93 -23.21 27.24
CA ARG A 495 -5.66 -22.91 25.83
C ARG A 495 -6.35 -21.64 25.37
N CYS A 496 -7.60 -21.44 25.79
CA CYS A 496 -8.35 -20.24 25.47
C CYS A 496 -7.68 -18.98 26.07
N GLU A 497 -7.24 -19.05 27.33
CA GLU A 497 -6.54 -17.95 28.01
C GLU A 497 -5.19 -17.61 27.36
N GLU A 498 -4.42 -18.61 26.94
CA GLU A 498 -3.21 -18.38 26.14
C GLU A 498 -3.53 -17.68 24.82
N PHE A 499 -4.51 -18.17 24.08
CA PHE A 499 -4.90 -17.58 22.80
C PHE A 499 -5.35 -16.12 22.97
N MET A 500 -6.18 -15.83 23.98
CA MET A 500 -6.62 -14.47 24.32
C MET A 500 -5.43 -13.58 24.73
N ARG A 501 -4.46 -14.11 25.50
CA ARG A 501 -3.25 -13.37 25.90
C ARG A 501 -2.42 -12.97 24.68
N VAL A 502 -2.23 -13.86 23.72
CA VAL A 502 -1.43 -13.59 22.51
C VAL A 502 -2.17 -12.68 21.54
N THR A 503 -3.46 -12.91 21.30
CA THR A 503 -4.25 -12.19 20.28
C THR A 503 -4.87 -10.89 20.78
N GLY A 504 -5.07 -10.73 22.10
CA GLY A 504 -5.80 -9.60 22.70
C GLY A 504 -7.32 -9.64 22.43
N LEU A 505 -7.84 -10.79 22.02
CA LEU A 505 -9.28 -11.03 21.81
C LEU A 505 -9.95 -11.47 23.12
N GLU A 506 -11.28 -11.30 23.18
CA GLU A 506 -12.12 -11.79 24.26
C GLU A 506 -12.98 -12.95 23.77
N LEU A 507 -12.50 -14.18 24.00
CA LEU A 507 -13.10 -15.43 23.50
C LEU A 507 -13.76 -16.27 24.61
N LYS A 508 -13.86 -15.75 25.82
CA LYS A 508 -14.42 -16.48 26.97
C LYS A 508 -15.91 -16.79 26.76
N ARG A 509 -16.26 -18.08 26.83
CA ARG A 509 -17.65 -18.54 26.73
C ARG A 509 -18.48 -18.01 27.89
N ASN A 510 -19.71 -17.57 27.61
CA ASN A 510 -20.60 -16.90 28.57
C ASN A 510 -19.99 -15.66 29.22
N GLY A 511 -19.02 -15.02 28.53
CA GLY A 511 -18.50 -13.71 28.91
C GLY A 511 -19.61 -12.66 28.95
N LYS A 512 -19.36 -11.58 29.70
CA LYS A 512 -20.28 -10.42 29.82
C LYS A 512 -19.60 -9.11 29.46
N VAL A 513 -18.84 -9.11 28.36
CA VAL A 513 -18.19 -7.90 27.85
C VAL A 513 -19.25 -6.97 27.21
N PRO A 514 -19.42 -5.72 27.68
CA PRO A 514 -20.41 -4.80 27.13
C PRO A 514 -20.17 -4.49 25.65
N GLY A 515 -21.24 -4.58 24.84
CA GLY A 515 -21.20 -4.31 23.40
C GLY A 515 -20.64 -5.46 22.55
N LEU A 516 -20.05 -6.50 23.15
CA LEU A 516 -19.66 -7.70 22.42
C LEU A 516 -20.89 -8.60 22.20
N ARG A 517 -21.06 -9.09 20.97
CA ARG A 517 -22.17 -9.98 20.63
C ARG A 517 -21.80 -11.42 21.00
N TYR A 518 -22.75 -12.13 21.60
CA TYR A 518 -22.67 -13.56 21.86
C TYR A 518 -23.75 -14.30 21.07
N ASP A 519 -23.48 -15.54 20.68
CA ASP A 519 -24.45 -16.42 20.04
C ASP A 519 -25.36 -17.13 21.07
N ARG A 520 -26.15 -18.11 20.60
CA ARG A 520 -27.08 -18.86 21.47
C ARG A 520 -26.36 -19.81 22.45
N ASP A 521 -25.15 -20.24 22.13
CA ASP A 521 -24.34 -21.15 22.94
C ASP A 521 -23.42 -20.41 23.92
N GLY A 522 -23.50 -19.07 23.92
CA GLY A 522 -22.71 -18.16 24.74
C GLY A 522 -21.32 -17.89 24.18
N LEU A 523 -21.06 -18.19 22.91
CA LEU A 523 -19.78 -17.94 22.26
C LEU A 523 -19.71 -16.47 21.78
N PRO A 524 -18.67 -15.71 22.12
CA PRO A 524 -18.48 -14.37 21.59
C PRO A 524 -18.20 -14.38 20.09
N SER A 525 -18.75 -13.41 19.36
CA SER A 525 -18.51 -13.25 17.93
C SER A 525 -17.10 -12.74 17.67
N PHE A 526 -16.43 -13.29 16.67
CA PHE A 526 -15.16 -12.81 16.11
C PHE A 526 -15.17 -13.00 14.59
N GLU A 527 -14.13 -12.52 13.91
CA GLU A 527 -13.96 -12.65 12.48
C GLU A 527 -12.49 -12.97 12.17
N VAL A 528 -12.24 -14.04 11.43
CA VAL A 528 -10.95 -14.23 10.74
C VAL A 528 -10.99 -13.35 9.50
N HIS A 529 -10.41 -12.17 9.61
CA HIS A 529 -10.50 -11.13 8.58
C HIS A 529 -9.71 -11.53 7.32
N SER A 530 -8.48 -12.02 7.50
CA SER A 530 -7.62 -12.44 6.40
C SER A 530 -6.72 -13.61 6.77
N VAL A 531 -6.41 -14.45 5.78
CA VAL A 531 -5.35 -15.48 5.83
C VAL A 531 -4.61 -15.33 4.51
N GLN A 532 -3.32 -15.00 4.57
CA GLN A 532 -2.53 -14.60 3.40
C GLN A 532 -1.15 -15.30 3.42
N PRO A 533 -0.92 -16.28 2.54
CA PRO A 533 0.42 -16.83 2.36
C PRO A 533 1.30 -15.87 1.54
N THR A 534 2.60 -15.88 1.81
CA THR A 534 3.58 -15.05 1.11
C THR A 534 4.85 -15.83 0.80
N LEU A 535 5.44 -15.55 -0.36
CA LEU A 535 6.75 -16.03 -0.77
C LEU A 535 7.57 -14.82 -1.23
N ARG A 536 8.53 -14.39 -0.41
CA ARG A 536 9.40 -13.25 -0.74
C ARG A 536 10.81 -13.73 -1.01
N VAL A 537 11.39 -13.28 -2.13
CA VAL A 537 12.76 -13.64 -2.51
C VAL A 537 13.75 -12.69 -1.85
N MET A 538 14.52 -13.19 -0.90
CA MET A 538 15.56 -12.46 -0.17
C MET A 538 16.74 -12.09 -1.09
N PRO A 539 17.55 -11.06 -0.74
CA PRO A 539 18.67 -10.63 -1.59
C PRO A 539 19.76 -11.69 -1.83
N ASP A 540 19.87 -12.69 -0.96
CA ASP A 540 20.76 -13.85 -1.08
C ASP A 540 20.21 -14.97 -1.97
N GLY A 541 18.92 -14.87 -2.37
CA GLY A 541 18.22 -15.85 -3.18
C GLY A 541 17.33 -16.80 -2.40
N ASP A 542 17.34 -16.76 -1.06
CA ASP A 542 16.46 -17.56 -0.23
C ASP A 542 15.01 -17.08 -0.33
N ILE A 543 14.05 -17.96 0.01
CA ILE A 543 12.63 -17.64 -0.08
C ILE A 543 12.05 -17.60 1.33
N LEU A 544 11.74 -16.41 1.81
CA LEU A 544 11.01 -16.20 3.05
C LEU A 544 9.55 -16.61 2.86
N LYS A 545 9.14 -17.70 3.51
CA LYS A 545 7.78 -18.25 3.47
C LYS A 545 7.03 -17.85 4.73
N GLN A 546 6.02 -16.99 4.60
CA GLN A 546 5.24 -16.54 5.77
C GLN A 546 3.74 -16.72 5.55
N LEU A 547 3.03 -16.92 6.65
CA LEU A 547 1.57 -16.91 6.70
C LEU A 547 1.11 -15.78 7.61
N ILE A 548 0.34 -14.85 7.06
CA ILE A 548 -0.20 -13.70 7.78
C ILE A 548 -1.68 -13.93 8.04
N ILE A 549 -2.09 -13.84 9.30
CA ILE A 549 -3.48 -14.05 9.71
C ILE A 549 -3.96 -12.82 10.48
N SER A 550 -5.08 -12.23 10.07
CA SER A 550 -5.72 -11.15 10.82
C SER A 550 -7.01 -11.69 11.46
N ILE A 551 -7.12 -11.54 12.78
CA ILE A 551 -8.32 -11.92 13.54
C ILE A 551 -8.83 -10.69 14.27
N THR A 552 -10.12 -10.37 14.08
CA THR A 552 -10.74 -9.16 14.61
C THR A 552 -12.01 -9.47 15.39
N GLN A 553 -12.35 -8.56 16.27
CA GLN A 553 -13.54 -8.56 17.11
C GLN A 553 -13.99 -7.11 17.31
N ARG A 554 -15.23 -6.91 17.74
CA ARG A 554 -15.80 -5.57 17.84
C ARG A 554 -16.81 -5.48 18.98
N ARG A 555 -16.70 -4.41 19.77
CA ARG A 555 -17.74 -3.97 20.70
C ARG A 555 -18.59 -2.92 20.00
N ARG A 556 -19.89 -3.18 19.90
CA ARG A 556 -20.84 -2.30 19.22
C ARG A 556 -21.51 -1.33 20.19
N LYS A 557 -21.88 -0.16 19.68
CA LYS A 557 -22.64 0.86 20.42
C LYS A 557 -21.96 1.25 21.75
N VAL A 558 -20.64 1.38 21.74
CA VAL A 558 -19.89 1.94 22.87
C VAL A 558 -20.22 3.43 22.95
N PRO A 559 -20.68 3.95 24.09
CA PRO A 559 -21.01 5.37 24.21
C PRO A 559 -19.74 6.22 24.07
N VAL A 560 -19.84 7.33 23.32
CA VAL A 560 -18.77 8.34 23.20
C VAL A 560 -18.53 8.98 24.55
N ASP A 561 -19.60 9.40 25.21
CA ASP A 561 -19.64 9.84 26.60
C ASP A 561 -20.69 9.01 27.36
N GLU A 562 -20.34 8.52 28.54
CA GLU A 562 -21.27 7.74 29.39
C GLU A 562 -22.34 8.60 30.06
N GLN A 563 -22.13 9.92 30.11
CA GLN A 563 -23.02 10.87 30.77
C GLN A 563 -23.87 11.67 29.76
N ASP A 564 -23.48 11.70 28.48
CA ASP A 564 -24.18 12.44 27.42
C ASP A 564 -24.55 11.53 26.24
N GLU A 565 -25.78 11.02 26.26
CA GLU A 565 -26.34 10.21 25.17
C GLU A 565 -26.45 10.97 23.84
N ALA A 566 -26.45 12.31 23.86
CA ALA A 566 -26.59 13.13 22.64
C ALA A 566 -25.33 13.08 21.76
N MET A 567 -24.16 12.74 22.32
CA MET A 567 -22.92 12.52 21.55
C MET A 567 -22.93 11.21 20.75
N GLY A 568 -23.88 10.31 21.03
CA GLY A 568 -24.05 9.06 20.30
C GLY A 568 -23.08 7.94 20.72
N SER A 569 -22.94 6.94 19.86
CA SER A 569 -22.13 5.74 20.11
C SER A 569 -21.32 5.34 18.89
N PHE A 570 -20.27 4.53 19.12
CA PHE A 570 -19.37 4.05 18.08
C PHE A 570 -19.06 2.56 18.25
N ASP A 571 -18.50 1.97 17.20
CA ASP A 571 -17.99 0.61 17.20
C ASP A 571 -16.50 0.62 17.58
N PHE A 572 -16.11 -0.11 18.62
CA PHE A 572 -14.73 -0.23 19.06
C PHE A 572 -14.13 -1.57 18.60
N PRO A 573 -13.20 -1.56 17.61
CA PRO A 573 -12.56 -2.78 17.13
C PRO A 573 -11.45 -3.26 18.08
N GLY A 574 -11.22 -4.57 18.11
CA GLY A 574 -10.15 -5.28 18.82
C GLY A 574 -9.64 -6.44 17.96
N GLY A 575 -8.40 -6.92 18.15
CA GLY A 575 -7.82 -7.95 17.28
C GLY A 575 -6.30 -7.92 17.13
N CYS A 576 -5.80 -8.78 16.25
CA CYS A 576 -4.38 -8.91 15.97
C CYS A 576 -4.06 -9.26 14.52
N THR A 577 -2.82 -8.93 14.13
CA THR A 577 -2.14 -9.47 12.96
C THR A 577 -1.07 -10.45 13.46
N LEU A 578 -1.17 -11.71 13.05
CA LEU A 578 -0.25 -12.79 13.37
C LEU A 578 0.64 -13.07 12.16
N VAL A 579 1.95 -13.09 12.36
CA VAL A 579 2.93 -13.39 11.32
C VAL A 579 3.65 -14.68 11.69
N PHE A 580 3.35 -15.73 10.95
CA PHE A 580 3.99 -17.03 11.08
C PHE A 580 5.10 -17.18 10.05
N ASP A 581 6.20 -17.77 10.48
CA ASP A 581 7.21 -18.33 9.60
C ASP A 581 6.88 -19.80 9.33
N LEU A 582 6.76 -20.13 8.05
CA LEU A 582 6.39 -21.48 7.61
C LEU A 582 7.59 -22.41 7.45
N GLU A 583 8.82 -21.90 7.47
CA GLU A 583 10.03 -22.73 7.47
C GLU A 583 10.36 -23.22 8.87
N GLY A 584 10.00 -22.42 9.88
CA GLY A 584 9.88 -22.81 11.28
C GLY A 584 11.04 -23.63 11.85
N ASP A 585 10.73 -24.52 12.79
CA ASP A 585 11.69 -25.46 13.36
C ASP A 585 11.57 -26.83 12.69
N ILE A 586 12.72 -27.37 12.28
CA ILE A 586 12.85 -28.70 11.70
C ILE A 586 12.93 -29.69 12.87
N GLN A 587 11.95 -30.59 12.96
CA GLN A 587 11.97 -31.69 13.91
C GLN A 587 12.89 -32.83 13.45
N ASP A 588 13.33 -33.67 14.39
CA ASP A 588 14.21 -34.82 14.10
C ASP A 588 13.61 -35.83 13.09
N ASP A 589 12.29 -35.83 12.91
CA ASP A 589 11.58 -36.66 11.93
C ASP A 589 11.46 -36.01 10.53
N GLY A 590 12.01 -34.81 10.35
CA GLY A 590 11.94 -34.01 9.12
C GLY A 590 10.64 -33.21 8.96
N GLY A 591 9.74 -33.24 9.95
CA GLY A 591 8.56 -32.39 9.99
C GLY A 591 8.92 -30.93 10.25
N VAL A 592 8.20 -30.01 9.61
CA VAL A 592 8.35 -28.56 9.84
C VAL A 592 7.19 -28.05 10.69
N ILE A 593 7.50 -27.41 11.81
CA ILE A 593 6.50 -26.74 12.65
C ILE A 593 6.55 -25.24 12.38
N PRO A 594 5.46 -24.63 11.84
CA PRO A 594 5.41 -23.18 11.68
C PRO A 594 5.56 -22.45 13.02
N THR A 595 6.41 -21.43 13.06
CA THR A 595 6.66 -20.64 14.27
C THR A 595 5.93 -19.30 14.21
N LEU A 596 5.25 -18.92 15.28
CA LEU A 596 4.67 -17.58 15.38
C LEU A 596 5.79 -16.58 15.69
N ARG A 597 6.21 -15.79 14.70
CA ARG A 597 7.22 -14.75 14.93
C ARG A 597 6.61 -13.55 15.62
N TYR A 598 5.50 -13.01 15.12
CA TYR A 598 4.94 -11.75 15.64
C TYR A 598 3.44 -11.83 15.89
N ALA A 599 3.01 -11.26 17.02
CA ALA A 599 1.60 -11.05 17.37
C ALA A 599 1.35 -9.55 17.61
N ILE A 600 0.96 -8.85 16.54
CA ILE A 600 0.76 -7.41 16.55
C ILE A 600 -0.70 -7.13 16.91
N LYS A 601 -0.94 -6.84 18.18
CA LYS A 601 -2.29 -6.77 18.73
C LYS A 601 -2.75 -5.37 19.10
N ARG A 602 -4.06 -5.19 19.02
CA ARG A 602 -4.84 -4.08 19.55
C ARG A 602 -5.94 -4.68 20.42
N PRO A 603 -5.70 -4.85 21.74
CA PRO A 603 -6.61 -5.60 22.61
C PRO A 603 -8.01 -4.97 22.66
N LEU A 604 -9.05 -5.81 22.72
CA LEU A 604 -10.44 -5.35 22.80
C LEU A 604 -10.74 -4.62 24.13
N MET A 605 -10.00 -4.94 25.18
CA MET A 605 -10.17 -4.41 26.54
C MET A 605 -9.10 -3.37 26.90
N ASP A 606 -8.53 -2.69 25.90
CA ASP A 606 -7.57 -1.60 26.13
C ASP A 606 -8.28 -0.30 26.52
N ASP A 607 -8.37 -0.05 27.83
CA ASP A 607 -9.03 1.14 28.40
C ASP A 607 -8.33 2.45 28.00
N LYS A 608 -7.00 2.43 27.84
CA LYS A 608 -6.25 3.63 27.40
C LYS A 608 -6.62 3.99 25.97
N ARG A 609 -6.66 2.98 25.09
CA ARG A 609 -7.10 3.18 23.70
C ARG A 609 -8.56 3.61 23.64
N MET A 610 -9.43 3.00 24.42
CA MET A 610 -10.84 3.40 24.50
C MET A 610 -11.00 4.88 24.89
N ALA A 611 -10.27 5.33 25.91
CA ALA A 611 -10.27 6.74 26.32
C ALA A 611 -9.74 7.68 25.23
N ALA A 612 -8.69 7.28 24.51
CA ALA A 612 -8.14 8.07 23.41
C ALA A 612 -9.14 8.20 22.25
N VAL A 613 -9.81 7.11 21.86
CA VAL A 613 -10.84 7.13 20.81
C VAL A 613 -12.04 8.00 21.23
N ARG A 614 -12.51 7.89 22.48
CA ARG A 614 -13.56 8.75 23.02
C ARG A 614 -13.18 10.23 22.93
N LYS A 615 -11.98 10.58 23.41
CA LYS A 615 -11.46 11.96 23.35
C LYS A 615 -11.39 12.48 21.91
N HIS A 616 -10.88 11.69 20.98
CA HIS A 616 -10.80 12.08 19.57
C HIS A 616 -12.18 12.36 18.97
N ARG A 617 -13.16 11.49 19.27
CA ARG A 617 -14.54 11.65 18.81
C ARG A 617 -15.25 12.84 19.44
N SER A 618 -15.07 13.07 20.74
CA SER A 618 -15.62 14.25 21.44
C SER A 618 -15.04 15.56 20.90
N MET A 619 -13.72 15.64 20.67
CA MET A 619 -13.09 16.83 20.09
C MET A 619 -13.65 17.18 18.71
N ARG A 620 -13.99 16.18 17.87
CA ARG A 620 -14.64 16.41 16.58
C ARG A 620 -16.09 16.89 16.70
N TYR A 621 -16.79 16.46 17.76
CA TYR A 621 -18.13 16.96 18.06
C TYR A 621 -18.09 18.45 18.46
N ASP A 622 -17.20 18.81 19.39
CA ASP A 622 -17.10 20.18 19.94
C ASP A 622 -16.58 21.21 18.93
N THR A 623 -15.66 20.82 18.05
CA THR A 623 -15.07 21.74 17.05
C THR A 623 -16.01 22.12 15.92
N GLY A 624 -17.27 21.65 15.91
CA GLY A 624 -18.21 21.95 14.83
C GLY A 624 -17.80 21.31 13.49
N VAL A 625 -16.75 20.48 13.46
CA VAL A 625 -16.40 19.58 12.34
C VAL A 625 -17.50 18.52 12.13
N ALA A 626 -18.51 18.52 13.01
CA ALA A 626 -19.86 18.04 12.76
C ALA A 626 -20.54 18.63 11.52
N LEU A 627 -20.05 19.71 10.87
CA LEU A 627 -20.55 20.15 9.56
C LEU A 627 -20.37 19.10 8.46
N ARG A 628 -19.34 18.24 8.55
CA ARG A 628 -19.25 17.02 7.73
C ARG A 628 -20.43 16.08 8.03
N SER A 629 -20.80 15.91 9.31
CA SER A 629 -21.91 15.03 9.74
C SER A 629 -23.31 15.52 9.35
N THR A 630 -23.52 16.84 9.23
CA THR A 630 -24.79 17.41 8.74
C THR A 630 -24.93 17.30 7.22
N TYR A 631 -23.83 17.38 6.46
CA TYR A 631 -23.84 17.09 5.01
C TYR A 631 -24.08 15.60 4.71
N PHE A 632 -23.61 14.68 5.56
CA PHE A 632 -23.89 13.23 5.46
C PHE A 632 -25.36 12.82 5.71
N LYS A 633 -26.28 13.77 5.99
CA LYS A 633 -27.72 13.50 6.17
C LYS A 633 -28.57 13.86 4.94
N ALA A 634 -28.07 14.68 4.02
CA ALA A 634 -28.86 15.21 2.90
C ALA A 634 -28.75 14.38 1.61
N CYS A 635 -27.67 13.61 1.45
CA CYS A 635 -27.53 12.59 0.40
C CYS A 635 -27.20 11.25 1.06
N ASN A 636 -27.44 10.14 0.35
CA ASN A 636 -27.18 8.76 0.80
C ASN A 636 -25.66 8.45 0.98
N ASP A 637 -24.85 9.43 1.40
CA ASP A 637 -23.43 9.64 1.08
C ASP A 637 -22.41 9.13 2.11
N LYS A 638 -22.83 8.33 3.12
CA LYS A 638 -21.86 7.62 3.97
C LYS A 638 -21.05 6.54 3.22
N ALA A 639 -21.30 6.34 1.93
CA ALA A 639 -20.74 5.27 1.11
C ALA A 639 -19.47 5.66 0.32
N GLU A 640 -19.11 6.95 0.22
CA GLU A 640 -18.01 7.44 -0.62
C GLU A 640 -17.02 8.34 0.16
N PRO A 641 -16.25 7.80 1.11
CA PRO A 641 -15.38 8.57 2.01
C PRO A 641 -14.28 9.34 1.27
N PHE A 642 -13.69 8.75 0.22
CA PHE A 642 -12.60 9.37 -0.53
C PHE A 642 -13.07 10.55 -1.39
N CYS A 643 -14.32 10.53 -1.87
CA CYS A 643 -14.86 11.68 -2.62
C CYS A 643 -14.83 12.96 -1.78
N MET A 644 -15.18 12.86 -0.49
CA MET A 644 -15.22 13.97 0.47
C MET A 644 -13.86 14.33 1.07
N LEU A 645 -12.94 13.36 1.14
CA LEU A 645 -11.54 13.65 1.49
C LEU A 645 -10.89 14.46 0.35
N HIS A 646 -11.20 14.12 -0.89
CA HIS A 646 -10.57 14.68 -2.07
C HIS A 646 -11.30 15.90 -2.63
N SER A 647 -12.53 16.21 -2.19
CA SER A 647 -13.22 17.45 -2.55
C SER A 647 -12.55 18.63 -1.84
N ASN A 648 -12.04 19.60 -2.61
CA ASN A 648 -11.61 20.88 -2.06
C ASN A 648 -12.84 21.68 -1.61
N ASP A 649 -12.71 22.37 -0.47
CA ASP A 649 -13.53 23.55 -0.15
C ASP A 649 -13.24 24.70 -1.13
#